data_AF-A0A553F8B6-F1
#
_entry.id   AF-A0A553F8B6-F1
#
_cell.length_a   1.000
_cell.length_b   1.000
_cell.length_c   1.000
_cell.angle_alpha   90.00
_cell.angle_beta   90.00
_cell.angle_gamma   90.00
#
_symmetry.space_group_name_H-M   'P 1'
#
loop_
_entity.id
_entity.type
_entity.pdbx_description
1 polymer ?
#
loop_
_entity_poly.entity_id
_entity_poly.type
_entity_poly.pdbx_seq_one_letter_code
_entity_poly.pdbx_strand_id
1 'polypeptide(L)'
;MAIKAIGVITGNNKDGKQIEVDWQETYEKPREWYFFTGRNTVWKIEPGDWAEDALIDFTFNGQDQDYKRFTSHPFWKERFGDLPEEDIRFKWTGFYHAVSNALGQYHNDRKPLIDFTLQLAEKYDLSYMKDKELVDIDPFTFMGIFNRGMTDDNRQKLATEIALFLNVEESAPDSFEAIPILNNQKSCFFWGWGERDDNDIENLWELFEVAKLFADESDSTDADLFCSLYTKVAAQKGIRWNLTMGLYWIRPWIYPTLESQSQEYLSSLSIRPQFNGPKKSCSGEDYLLIRDNLLLRFAEDAFPVHSFPELSLNAWQKPTLKKIGEKLTWKSAVLSRVKDLCLAKESPDFTRVEFQQNYLDELKALFPDNNSAEFSIDSSMQKLRDEGEIEFVKSGEYSWLGFDDGEIDTDEATKEVIIEPYDISNIIEEGCFLNQATLDTFLGRLKHKKNIILQGPPGTGKTWLGKKLAYALIGQKQTAYIKAVQFHPNLSYEDFIKGWRPTGEGKLELCDGPFLEFVKLAQQNPSQKYVVVIEEINRGNPAQIFGEMLTLLEADKRTPSEALELSYRKEGDEPVYIPGNLYVIGTMNVADRSLALVDLALRRRFAFINLCPTLGKPWREWVHTKAKIEYSALDKIEAKLNKLNDEIAADSRLGVQFQVGHSYVTPAINSDIKDAMNWFTQVVETEIFPLLEEYWYDDPAKALSEKAALLKDL
;
A
#
# COMPACT_ATOMS: atom_id res chain seq x y z
N MET A 1 10.36 -17.84 -23.95
CA MET A 1 9.88 -17.88 -25.36
C MET A 1 10.94 -18.52 -26.24
N ALA A 2 10.55 -19.36 -27.19
CA ALA A 2 11.47 -19.98 -28.15
C ALA A 2 11.28 -19.36 -29.54
N ILE A 3 12.32 -18.70 -30.06
CA ILE A 3 12.32 -18.11 -31.40
C ILE A 3 12.72 -19.20 -32.39
N LYS A 4 11.76 -19.62 -33.21
CA LYS A 4 11.93 -20.72 -34.18
C LYS A 4 12.31 -20.24 -35.58
N ALA A 5 11.82 -19.07 -35.99
CA ALA A 5 12.04 -18.50 -37.31
C ALA A 5 11.89 -16.98 -37.32
N ILE A 6 12.47 -16.33 -38.32
CA ILE A 6 12.39 -14.90 -38.59
C ILE A 6 11.94 -14.71 -40.04
N GLY A 7 11.01 -13.80 -40.28
CA GLY A 7 10.50 -13.53 -41.63
C GLY A 7 9.77 -12.20 -41.75
N VAL A 8 9.57 -11.77 -42.99
CA VAL A 8 8.84 -10.53 -43.33
C VAL A 8 7.48 -10.91 -43.91
N ILE A 9 6.42 -10.30 -43.38
CA ILE A 9 5.07 -10.46 -43.92
C ILE A 9 4.99 -9.76 -45.28
N THR A 10 4.73 -10.53 -46.34
CA THR A 10 4.64 -10.04 -47.73
C THR A 10 3.20 -9.84 -48.20
N GLY A 11 2.23 -10.50 -47.54
CA GLY A 11 0.83 -10.45 -47.92
C GLY A 11 -0.09 -10.83 -46.77
N ASN A 12 -1.31 -10.29 -46.78
CA ASN A 12 -2.37 -10.67 -45.86
C ASN A 12 -3.63 -11.00 -46.66
N ASN A 13 -4.10 -12.24 -46.55
CA ASN A 13 -5.23 -12.76 -47.31
C ASN A 13 -6.59 -12.25 -46.80
N LYS A 14 -6.61 -11.54 -45.66
CA LYS A 14 -7.79 -10.97 -44.98
C LYS A 14 -8.86 -12.00 -44.61
N ASP A 15 -8.47 -13.26 -44.50
CA ASP A 15 -9.33 -14.37 -44.07
C ASP A 15 -9.32 -14.56 -42.54
N GLY A 16 -8.49 -13.78 -41.82
CA GLY A 16 -8.29 -13.88 -40.38
C GLY A 16 -7.51 -15.12 -39.94
N LYS A 17 -6.92 -15.87 -40.89
CA LYS A 17 -6.28 -17.17 -40.63
C LYS A 17 -4.87 -17.28 -41.19
N GLN A 18 -4.59 -16.64 -42.33
CA GLN A 18 -3.33 -16.83 -43.06
C GLN A 18 -2.66 -15.50 -43.43
N ILE A 19 -1.35 -15.49 -43.30
CA ILE A 19 -0.45 -14.45 -43.80
C ILE A 19 0.60 -15.09 -44.69
N GLU A 20 1.03 -14.37 -45.72
CA GLU A 20 2.16 -14.75 -46.54
C GLU A 20 3.43 -14.18 -45.89
N VAL A 21 4.42 -15.04 -45.66
CA VAL A 21 5.67 -14.68 -44.99
C VAL A 21 6.84 -15.13 -45.85
N ASP A 22 7.74 -14.21 -46.13
CA ASP A 22 9.07 -14.50 -46.67
C ASP A 22 10.02 -14.80 -45.51
N TRP A 23 10.25 -16.09 -45.26
CA TRP A 23 11.10 -16.56 -44.16
C TRP A 23 12.56 -16.33 -44.49
N GLN A 24 13.25 -15.56 -43.64
CA GLN A 24 14.65 -15.20 -43.81
C GLN A 24 15.58 -16.19 -43.12
N GLU A 25 15.20 -16.65 -41.92
CA GLU A 25 16.01 -17.57 -41.12
C GLU A 25 15.11 -18.55 -40.36
N THR A 26 15.50 -19.82 -40.34
CA THR A 26 14.84 -20.88 -39.56
C THR A 26 15.89 -21.59 -38.71
N TYR A 27 15.69 -21.63 -37.40
CA TYR A 27 16.66 -22.21 -36.48
C TYR A 27 16.41 -23.71 -36.29
N GLU A 28 17.42 -24.54 -36.54
CA GLU A 28 17.34 -25.99 -36.30
C GLU A 28 17.15 -26.32 -34.81
N LYS A 29 17.76 -25.51 -33.93
CA LYS A 29 17.46 -25.44 -32.50
C LYS A 29 16.90 -24.05 -32.18
N PRO A 30 15.68 -23.94 -31.62
CA PRO A 30 15.10 -22.65 -31.29
C PRO A 30 16.01 -21.84 -30.36
N ARG A 31 16.08 -20.52 -30.57
CA ARG A 31 16.79 -19.62 -29.66
C ARG A 31 15.88 -19.29 -28.48
N GLU A 32 16.36 -19.50 -27.26
CA GLU A 32 15.55 -19.31 -26.05
C GLU A 32 15.76 -17.92 -25.45
N TRP A 33 14.65 -17.21 -25.27
CA TRP A 33 14.59 -15.92 -24.58
C TRP A 33 13.90 -16.12 -23.23
N TYR A 34 14.60 -15.81 -22.15
CA TYR A 34 14.24 -16.25 -20.79
C TYR A 34 13.43 -15.23 -19.99
N PHE A 35 13.47 -13.94 -20.32
CA PHE A 35 12.87 -12.88 -19.51
C PHE A 35 11.90 -12.02 -20.31
N PHE A 36 10.73 -11.70 -19.78
CA PHE A 36 9.72 -10.87 -20.44
C PHE A 36 9.25 -11.38 -21.81
N THR A 37 8.03 -11.90 -21.85
CA THR A 37 7.39 -12.36 -23.09
C THR A 37 5.93 -11.95 -23.06
N GLY A 38 5.50 -11.17 -24.04
CA GLY A 38 4.08 -10.92 -24.26
C GLY A 38 3.32 -12.23 -24.48
N ARG A 39 2.16 -12.36 -23.85
CA ARG A 39 1.33 -13.59 -23.89
C ARG A 39 0.35 -13.64 -25.07
N ASN A 40 0.35 -12.61 -25.91
CA ASN A 40 -0.54 -12.52 -27.06
C ASN A 40 0.00 -13.35 -28.23
N THR A 41 -0.90 -14.03 -28.96
CA THR A 41 -0.57 -14.79 -30.18
C THR A 41 0.13 -13.92 -31.24
N VAL A 42 -0.27 -12.65 -31.32
CA VAL A 42 0.40 -11.62 -32.13
C VAL A 42 0.80 -10.50 -31.19
N TRP A 43 2.10 -10.28 -31.07
CA TRP A 43 2.66 -9.28 -30.16
C TRP A 43 3.50 -8.28 -30.97
N LYS A 44 3.10 -7.01 -30.90
CA LYS A 44 3.88 -5.91 -31.44
C LYS A 44 4.90 -5.48 -30.39
N ILE A 45 6.16 -5.37 -30.79
CA ILE A 45 7.26 -4.85 -29.98
C ILE A 45 7.65 -3.50 -30.58
N GLU A 46 7.62 -2.44 -29.78
CA GLU A 46 8.08 -1.11 -30.18
C GLU A 46 9.45 -0.82 -29.55
N PRO A 47 10.39 -0.18 -30.26
CA PRO A 47 11.66 0.22 -29.64
C PRO A 47 11.45 1.35 -28.64
N GLY A 48 12.25 1.38 -27.57
CA GLY A 48 12.27 2.49 -26.60
C GLY A 48 12.25 2.07 -25.13
N ASP A 49 11.76 0.88 -24.82
CA ASP A 49 12.02 0.21 -23.54
C ASP A 49 13.24 -0.71 -23.65
N TRP A 50 14.04 -0.79 -22.61
CA TRP A 50 15.30 -1.53 -22.66
C TRP A 50 15.12 -3.05 -22.85
N ALA A 51 14.04 -3.63 -22.33
CA ALA A 51 13.78 -5.06 -22.47
C ALA A 51 13.25 -5.38 -23.87
N GLU A 52 12.43 -4.49 -24.44
CA GLU A 52 11.97 -4.56 -25.83
C GLU A 52 13.15 -4.41 -26.80
N ASP A 53 14.01 -3.42 -26.59
CA ASP A 53 15.24 -3.21 -27.35
C ASP A 53 16.17 -4.44 -27.26
N ALA A 54 16.35 -4.99 -26.05
CA ALA A 54 17.16 -6.20 -25.86
C ALA A 54 16.58 -7.43 -26.56
N LEU A 55 15.24 -7.58 -26.59
CA LEU A 55 14.59 -8.66 -27.33
C LEU A 55 14.74 -8.47 -28.84
N ILE A 56 14.60 -7.24 -29.35
CA ILE A 56 14.85 -6.92 -30.76
C ILE A 56 16.30 -7.24 -31.11
N ASP A 57 17.25 -6.81 -30.30
CA ASP A 57 18.69 -7.04 -30.52
C ASP A 57 19.07 -8.52 -30.45
N PHE A 58 18.51 -9.25 -29.49
CA PHE A 58 18.69 -10.70 -29.40
C PHE A 58 18.11 -11.39 -30.64
N THR A 59 16.89 -11.02 -31.04
CA THR A 59 16.16 -11.67 -32.13
C THR A 59 16.82 -11.40 -33.48
N PHE A 60 17.06 -10.12 -33.82
CA PHE A 60 17.44 -9.71 -35.17
C PHE A 60 18.93 -9.35 -35.31
N ASN A 61 19.60 -8.96 -34.22
CA ASN A 61 20.99 -8.46 -34.28
C ASN A 61 22.01 -9.41 -33.66
N GLY A 62 21.59 -10.61 -33.24
CA GLY A 62 22.48 -11.65 -32.71
C GLY A 62 23.17 -11.30 -31.39
N GLN A 63 22.65 -10.32 -30.64
CA GLN A 63 23.18 -9.99 -29.32
C GLN A 63 22.82 -11.08 -28.29
N ASP A 64 23.67 -11.22 -27.26
CA ASP A 64 23.40 -12.10 -26.13
C ASP A 64 22.49 -11.43 -25.10
N GLN A 65 21.79 -12.23 -24.28
CA GLN A 65 20.96 -11.74 -23.18
C GLN A 65 21.83 -11.19 -22.03
N ASP A 66 21.53 -9.98 -21.55
CA ASP A 66 22.16 -9.41 -20.35
C ASP A 66 21.42 -9.85 -19.08
N TYR A 67 21.75 -11.05 -18.61
CA TYR A 67 21.16 -11.63 -17.40
C TYR A 67 21.27 -10.72 -16.18
N LYS A 68 22.41 -10.02 -16.01
CA LYS A 68 22.62 -9.14 -14.84
C LYS A 68 21.67 -7.96 -14.86
N ARG A 69 21.41 -7.39 -16.03
CA ARG A 69 20.42 -6.32 -16.17
C ARG A 69 19.02 -6.80 -15.84
N PHE A 70 18.64 -8.00 -16.28
CA PHE A 70 17.35 -8.59 -15.88
C PHE A 70 17.27 -8.82 -14.37
N THR A 71 18.25 -9.49 -13.77
CA THR A 71 18.22 -9.82 -12.33
C THR A 71 18.40 -8.61 -11.41
N SER A 72 18.84 -7.47 -11.94
CA SER A 72 18.90 -6.19 -11.19
C SER A 72 17.67 -5.30 -11.40
N HIS A 73 16.83 -5.57 -12.41
CA HIS A 73 15.63 -4.80 -12.68
C HIS A 73 14.58 -4.97 -11.56
N PRO A 74 13.91 -3.89 -11.08
CA PRO A 74 12.98 -3.96 -9.94
C PRO A 74 11.96 -5.11 -10.02
N PHE A 75 11.35 -5.30 -11.19
CA PHE A 75 10.38 -6.38 -11.45
C PHE A 75 10.91 -7.81 -11.22
N TRP A 76 12.17 -8.08 -11.57
CA TRP A 76 12.76 -9.42 -11.48
C TRP A 76 13.65 -9.60 -10.26
N LYS A 77 14.13 -8.51 -9.68
CA LYS A 77 15.15 -8.49 -8.62
C LYS A 77 14.75 -9.32 -7.41
N GLU A 78 13.51 -9.19 -6.94
CA GLU A 78 13.07 -9.92 -5.75
C GLU A 78 12.86 -11.43 -6.02
N ARG A 79 12.71 -11.85 -7.28
CA ARG A 79 12.51 -13.26 -7.66
C ARG A 79 13.79 -13.96 -8.12
N PHE A 80 14.63 -13.27 -8.88
CA PHE A 80 15.80 -13.83 -9.57
C PHE A 80 17.09 -13.07 -9.29
N GLY A 81 17.05 -11.99 -8.51
CA GLY A 81 18.20 -11.18 -8.15
C GLY A 81 19.13 -11.87 -7.16
N ASP A 82 20.40 -11.46 -7.19
CA ASP A 82 21.40 -11.82 -6.18
C ASP A 82 21.11 -11.02 -4.90
N LEU A 83 20.13 -11.48 -4.11
CA LEU A 83 19.80 -10.89 -2.81
C LEU A 83 20.82 -11.34 -1.74
N PRO A 84 21.15 -10.50 -0.74
CA PRO A 84 22.00 -10.90 0.38
C PRO A 84 21.48 -12.18 1.06
N GLU A 85 22.36 -13.07 1.53
CA GLU A 85 21.94 -14.33 2.17
C GLU A 85 20.98 -14.10 3.36
N GLU A 86 21.17 -12.99 4.07
CA GLU A 86 20.37 -12.58 5.24
C GLU A 86 18.99 -12.03 4.86
N ASP A 87 18.76 -11.70 3.58
CA ASP A 87 17.45 -11.29 3.09
C ASP A 87 16.56 -12.52 2.93
N ILE A 88 15.65 -12.72 3.86
CA ILE A 88 14.70 -13.85 3.85
C ILE A 88 13.36 -13.50 3.21
N ARG A 89 13.20 -12.27 2.70
CA ARG A 89 11.95 -11.80 2.10
C ARG A 89 11.59 -12.67 0.91
N PHE A 90 10.33 -13.11 0.89
CA PHE A 90 9.72 -13.94 -0.16
C PHE A 90 10.40 -15.29 -0.46
N LYS A 91 11.44 -15.71 0.28
CA LYS A 91 12.05 -17.05 0.14
C LYS A 91 11.02 -18.17 0.36
N TRP A 92 10.00 -17.91 1.18
CA TRP A 92 8.86 -18.80 1.40
C TRP A 92 8.15 -19.21 0.09
N THR A 93 8.20 -18.38 -0.96
CA THR A 93 7.52 -18.65 -2.23
C THR A 93 8.01 -19.94 -2.90
N GLY A 94 9.30 -20.28 -2.76
CA GLY A 94 9.88 -21.51 -3.29
C GLY A 94 9.33 -22.75 -2.59
N PHE A 95 9.27 -22.72 -1.26
CA PHE A 95 8.68 -23.79 -0.45
C PHE A 95 7.22 -24.05 -0.84
N TYR A 96 6.42 -22.99 -0.97
CA TYR A 96 5.01 -23.09 -1.32
C TYR A 96 4.80 -23.68 -2.73
N HIS A 97 5.64 -23.27 -3.67
CA HIS A 97 5.65 -23.83 -5.02
C HIS A 97 5.92 -25.34 -4.96
N ALA A 98 6.97 -25.77 -4.24
CA ALA A 98 7.34 -27.18 -4.13
C ALA A 98 6.25 -28.04 -3.47
N VAL A 99 5.67 -27.56 -2.37
CA VAL A 99 4.52 -28.21 -1.70
C VAL A 99 3.34 -28.37 -2.65
N SER A 100 2.97 -27.32 -3.39
CA SER A 100 1.85 -27.39 -4.35
C SER A 100 2.11 -28.37 -5.51
N ASN A 101 3.36 -28.53 -5.95
CA ASN A 101 3.71 -29.52 -6.97
C ASN A 101 3.59 -30.94 -6.41
N ALA A 102 4.13 -31.18 -5.23
CA ALA A 102 4.07 -32.48 -4.57
C ALA A 102 2.64 -32.91 -4.21
N LEU A 103 1.73 -31.96 -3.93
CA LEU A 103 0.33 -32.26 -3.64
C LEU A 103 -0.44 -32.87 -4.81
N GLY A 104 -0.07 -32.56 -6.06
CA GLY A 104 -0.80 -33.02 -7.23
C GLY A 104 -0.88 -34.54 -7.38
N GLN A 105 0.09 -35.27 -6.83
CA GLN A 105 0.10 -36.75 -6.87
C GLN A 105 -1.04 -37.39 -6.08
N TYR A 106 -1.68 -36.66 -5.18
CA TYR A 106 -2.76 -37.16 -4.31
C TYR A 106 -4.17 -36.84 -4.83
N HIS A 107 -4.30 -36.23 -6.01
CA HIS A 107 -5.61 -35.90 -6.58
C HIS A 107 -6.53 -37.12 -6.65
N ASN A 108 -6.02 -38.24 -7.17
CA ASN A 108 -6.78 -39.49 -7.36
C ASN A 108 -6.83 -40.39 -6.11
N ASP A 109 -5.98 -40.15 -5.10
CA ASP A 109 -5.98 -40.88 -3.84
C ASP A 109 -5.69 -39.92 -2.68
N ARG A 110 -6.77 -39.37 -2.12
CA ARG A 110 -6.73 -38.33 -1.07
C ARG A 110 -6.66 -38.92 0.34
N LYS A 111 -6.84 -40.22 0.50
CA LYS A 111 -6.84 -40.88 1.81
C LYS A 111 -5.55 -40.63 2.61
N PRO A 112 -4.34 -40.68 2.01
CA PRO A 112 -3.11 -40.33 2.73
C PRO A 112 -3.11 -38.90 3.28
N LEU A 113 -3.66 -37.94 2.54
CA LEU A 113 -3.76 -36.54 3.00
C LEU A 113 -4.71 -36.39 4.18
N ILE A 114 -5.85 -37.10 4.16
CA ILE A 114 -6.83 -37.10 5.24
C ILE A 114 -6.22 -37.70 6.51
N ASP A 115 -5.64 -38.90 6.40
CA ASP A 115 -5.06 -39.62 7.53
C ASP A 115 -3.93 -38.79 8.17
N PHE A 116 -3.08 -38.15 7.34
CA PHE A 116 -2.03 -37.25 7.82
C PHE A 116 -2.56 -35.96 8.45
N THR A 117 -3.61 -35.36 7.87
CA THR A 117 -4.25 -34.15 8.43
C THR A 117 -4.82 -34.43 9.82
N LEU A 118 -5.48 -35.57 10.02
CA LEU A 118 -6.02 -35.99 11.31
C LEU A 118 -4.90 -36.26 12.33
N GLN A 119 -3.80 -36.87 11.89
CA GLN A 119 -2.62 -37.07 12.74
C GLN A 119 -1.99 -35.75 13.20
N LEU A 120 -1.83 -34.78 12.28
CA LEU A 120 -1.36 -33.44 12.64
C LEU A 120 -2.33 -32.73 13.57
N ALA A 121 -3.63 -32.86 13.32
CA ALA A 121 -4.65 -32.26 14.15
C ALA A 121 -4.58 -32.77 15.58
N GLU A 122 -4.40 -34.08 15.78
CA GLU A 122 -4.18 -34.70 17.09
C GLU A 122 -2.89 -34.17 17.74
N LYS A 123 -1.77 -34.22 17.01
CA LYS A 123 -0.42 -33.88 17.50
C LYS A 123 -0.26 -32.42 17.92
N TYR A 124 -0.85 -31.48 17.18
CA TYR A 124 -0.70 -30.03 17.40
C TYR A 124 -1.92 -29.35 18.01
N ASP A 125 -2.87 -30.13 18.52
CA ASP A 125 -4.10 -29.64 19.12
C ASP A 125 -4.97 -28.74 18.21
N LEU A 126 -5.11 -29.13 16.95
CA LEU A 126 -5.84 -28.33 15.96
C LEU A 126 -7.36 -28.53 16.08
N SER A 127 -7.97 -27.87 17.06
CA SER A 127 -9.41 -27.98 17.41
C SER A 127 -10.37 -27.87 16.21
N TYR A 128 -10.04 -27.06 15.21
CA TYR A 128 -10.82 -26.87 13.99
C TYR A 128 -10.87 -28.07 13.03
N MET A 129 -9.99 -29.06 13.20
CA MET A 129 -9.96 -30.32 12.43
C MET A 129 -10.25 -31.55 13.30
N LYS A 130 -9.98 -31.49 14.61
CA LYS A 130 -10.09 -32.62 15.53
C LYS A 130 -11.47 -33.27 15.57
N ASP A 131 -12.52 -32.45 15.60
CA ASP A 131 -13.89 -32.92 15.80
C ASP A 131 -14.71 -33.00 14.51
N LYS A 132 -14.04 -32.87 13.34
CA LYS A 132 -14.71 -32.98 12.04
C LYS A 132 -14.62 -34.40 11.52
N GLU A 133 -15.75 -34.95 11.06
CA GLU A 133 -15.77 -36.15 10.22
C GLU A 133 -15.19 -35.79 8.83
N LEU A 134 -13.86 -35.73 8.74
CA LEU A 134 -13.14 -35.41 7.51
C LEU A 134 -13.12 -36.62 6.59
N VAL A 135 -14.16 -36.75 5.75
CA VAL A 135 -14.30 -37.85 4.78
C VAL A 135 -13.56 -37.59 3.46
N ASP A 136 -13.22 -36.33 3.17
CA ASP A 136 -12.51 -35.90 1.95
C ASP A 136 -11.82 -34.55 2.19
N ILE A 137 -10.80 -34.21 1.39
CA ILE A 137 -9.99 -32.99 1.52
C ILE A 137 -9.56 -32.42 0.16
N ASP A 138 -9.63 -31.09 0.02
CA ASP A 138 -9.12 -30.35 -1.14
C ASP A 138 -7.70 -29.80 -0.88
N PRO A 139 -6.94 -29.46 -1.94
CA PRO A 139 -5.54 -29.08 -1.81
C PRO A 139 -5.36 -27.73 -1.10
N PHE A 140 -6.30 -26.79 -1.23
CA PHE A 140 -6.22 -25.50 -0.57
C PHE A 140 -6.51 -25.60 0.93
N THR A 141 -7.45 -26.45 1.34
CA THR A 141 -7.66 -26.76 2.77
C THR A 141 -6.43 -27.42 3.40
N PHE A 142 -5.77 -28.33 2.67
CA PHE A 142 -4.53 -28.97 3.13
C PHE A 142 -3.40 -27.95 3.29
N MET A 143 -3.15 -27.10 2.28
CA MET A 143 -2.19 -25.99 2.41
C MET A 143 -2.59 -24.98 3.50
N GLY A 144 -3.89 -24.85 3.75
CA GLY A 144 -4.46 -24.04 4.82
C GLY A 144 -4.03 -24.48 6.22
N ILE A 145 -3.53 -25.71 6.43
CA ILE A 145 -3.14 -26.22 7.76
C ILE A 145 -2.09 -25.31 8.42
N PHE A 146 -1.12 -24.78 7.65
CA PHE A 146 -0.06 -23.90 8.14
C PHE A 146 -0.24 -22.42 7.73
N ASN A 147 -1.44 -22.06 7.23
CA ASN A 147 -1.82 -20.71 6.79
C ASN A 147 -3.02 -20.16 7.55
N ARG A 148 -2.88 -20.06 8.87
CA ARG A 148 -3.93 -19.71 9.83
C ARG A 148 -3.39 -18.76 10.89
N GLY A 149 -4.30 -18.16 11.66
CA GLY A 149 -3.93 -17.38 12.84
C GLY A 149 -3.33 -18.28 13.91
N MET A 150 -2.00 -18.40 13.90
CA MET A 150 -1.17 -19.10 14.88
C MET A 150 0.24 -18.50 14.84
N THR A 151 1.06 -18.81 15.85
CA THR A 151 2.45 -18.33 15.91
C THR A 151 3.29 -18.83 14.72
N ASP A 152 4.23 -18.02 14.25
CA ASP A 152 5.11 -18.38 13.13
C ASP A 152 5.94 -19.65 13.44
N ASP A 153 6.32 -19.87 14.70
CA ASP A 153 6.98 -21.10 15.16
C ASP A 153 6.10 -22.34 14.94
N ASN A 154 4.79 -22.26 15.22
CA ASN A 154 3.86 -23.34 14.95
C ASN A 154 3.64 -23.55 13.44
N ARG A 155 3.60 -22.47 12.65
CA ARG A 155 3.51 -22.56 11.18
C ARG A 155 4.75 -23.25 10.61
N GLN A 156 5.94 -22.89 11.08
CA GLN A 156 7.20 -23.49 10.65
C GLN A 156 7.25 -24.99 10.99
N LYS A 157 6.80 -25.38 12.19
CA LYS A 157 6.70 -26.80 12.59
C LYS A 157 5.75 -27.58 11.68
N LEU A 158 4.53 -27.06 11.46
CA LEU A 158 3.55 -27.72 10.58
C LEU A 158 4.05 -27.80 9.13
N ALA A 159 4.64 -26.72 8.62
CA ALA A 159 5.25 -26.69 7.29
C ALA A 159 6.36 -27.74 7.15
N THR A 160 7.20 -27.90 8.17
CA THR A 160 8.28 -28.91 8.19
C THR A 160 7.72 -30.34 8.13
N GLU A 161 6.68 -30.64 8.92
CA GLU A 161 6.04 -31.96 8.90
C GLU A 161 5.39 -32.25 7.54
N ILE A 162 4.72 -31.25 6.95
CA ILE A 162 4.13 -31.35 5.61
C ILE A 162 5.22 -31.58 4.56
N ALA A 163 6.35 -30.89 4.64
CA ALA A 163 7.47 -31.05 3.72
C ALA A 163 8.01 -32.48 3.75
N LEU A 164 8.20 -33.02 4.96
CA LEU A 164 8.64 -34.40 5.16
C LEU A 164 7.64 -35.42 4.62
N PHE A 165 6.34 -35.21 4.85
CA PHE A 165 5.30 -36.09 4.35
C PHE A 165 5.22 -36.09 2.81
N LEU A 166 5.35 -34.92 2.19
CA LEU A 166 5.28 -34.75 0.74
C LEU A 166 6.61 -35.02 0.01
N ASN A 167 7.70 -35.27 0.75
CA ASN A 167 9.06 -35.41 0.22
C ASN A 167 9.54 -34.16 -0.55
N VAL A 168 9.32 -33.00 0.04
CA VAL A 168 9.79 -31.69 -0.44
C VAL A 168 11.18 -31.41 0.15
N GLU A 169 12.15 -31.05 -0.70
CA GLU A 169 13.56 -30.82 -0.29
C GLU A 169 13.79 -29.39 0.23
N GLU A 170 12.94 -28.45 -0.19
CA GLU A 170 12.97 -27.05 0.24
C GLU A 170 12.69 -26.94 1.75
N SER A 171 13.53 -26.16 2.44
CA SER A 171 13.35 -25.91 3.87
C SER A 171 12.05 -25.14 4.14
N ALA A 172 11.41 -25.45 5.27
CA ALA A 172 10.27 -24.68 5.74
C ALA A 172 10.65 -23.18 5.89
N PRO A 173 9.71 -22.26 5.65
CA PRO A 173 10.01 -20.83 5.70
C PRO A 173 10.44 -20.34 7.09
N ASP A 174 11.45 -19.47 7.12
CA ASP A 174 11.86 -18.73 8.34
C ASP A 174 11.03 -17.46 8.57
N SER A 175 10.25 -17.04 7.57
CA SER A 175 9.34 -15.91 7.61
C SER A 175 8.08 -16.23 6.82
N PHE A 176 6.94 -15.75 7.32
CA PHE A 176 5.64 -15.86 6.67
C PHE A 176 5.04 -14.50 6.31
N GLU A 177 5.89 -13.50 6.15
CA GLU A 177 5.48 -12.16 5.71
C GLU A 177 4.79 -12.20 4.34
N ALA A 178 3.77 -11.33 4.16
CA ALA A 178 2.99 -11.21 2.93
C ALA A 178 2.13 -12.45 2.57
N ILE A 179 1.91 -13.36 3.52
CA ILE A 179 1.07 -14.55 3.30
C ILE A 179 -0.30 -14.34 3.95
N PRO A 180 -1.40 -14.32 3.19
CA PRO A 180 -2.74 -14.17 3.75
C PRO A 180 -3.12 -15.44 4.54
N ILE A 181 -3.77 -15.25 5.69
CA ILE A 181 -4.16 -16.34 6.61
C ILE A 181 -5.67 -16.59 6.62
N LEU A 182 -6.07 -17.86 6.75
CA LEU A 182 -7.46 -18.26 6.92
C LEU A 182 -7.97 -17.92 8.31
N ASN A 183 -9.29 -17.71 8.38
CA ASN A 183 -10.01 -17.70 9.64
C ASN A 183 -10.05 -19.12 10.23
N ASN A 184 -9.64 -19.27 11.49
CA ASN A 184 -9.57 -20.55 12.19
C ASN A 184 -10.93 -21.29 12.24
N GLN A 185 -12.05 -20.57 12.29
CA GLN A 185 -13.40 -21.13 12.31
C GLN A 185 -13.92 -21.49 10.90
N LYS A 186 -13.43 -20.82 9.85
CA LYS A 186 -13.83 -21.03 8.43
C LYS A 186 -12.67 -21.55 7.61
N SER A 187 -12.21 -22.73 8.00
CA SER A 187 -10.90 -23.20 7.61
C SER A 187 -10.84 -24.15 6.43
N CYS A 188 -11.99 -24.54 5.90
CA CYS A 188 -12.08 -25.43 4.75
C CYS A 188 -12.61 -24.64 3.55
N PHE A 189 -12.10 -24.96 2.36
CA PHE A 189 -12.58 -24.44 1.08
C PHE A 189 -13.84 -25.15 0.59
N PHE A 190 -14.39 -26.05 1.40
CA PHE A 190 -15.64 -26.73 1.14
C PHE A 190 -16.49 -26.77 2.41
N TRP A 191 -17.79 -27.01 2.23
CA TRP A 191 -18.73 -27.14 3.33
C TRP A 191 -18.86 -28.60 3.83
N GLY A 192 -19.45 -28.79 5.00
CA GLY A 192 -19.58 -30.12 5.64
C GLY A 192 -20.37 -31.14 4.79
N TRP A 193 -20.17 -32.43 5.09
CA TRP A 193 -20.87 -33.52 4.43
C TRP A 193 -22.39 -33.39 4.60
N GLY A 194 -23.15 -33.55 3.50
CA GLY A 194 -24.61 -33.37 3.46
C GLY A 194 -25.09 -31.96 3.11
N GLU A 195 -24.20 -30.96 3.08
CA GLU A 195 -24.52 -29.57 2.75
C GLU A 195 -23.71 -28.98 1.58
N ARG A 196 -22.70 -29.70 1.09
CA ARG A 196 -21.93 -29.42 -0.13
C ARG A 196 -22.38 -30.31 -1.29
N ASP A 197 -22.12 -29.90 -2.53
CA ASP A 197 -22.36 -30.76 -3.69
C ASP A 197 -21.27 -31.84 -3.81
N ASP A 198 -21.61 -33.01 -4.37
CA ASP A 198 -20.72 -34.17 -4.48
C ASP A 198 -19.40 -33.86 -5.24
N ASN A 199 -19.46 -32.90 -6.17
CA ASN A 199 -18.31 -32.52 -7.00
C ASN A 199 -17.51 -31.32 -6.45
N ASP A 200 -17.89 -30.74 -5.30
CA ASP A 200 -17.27 -29.49 -4.82
C ASP A 200 -15.76 -29.63 -4.56
N ILE A 201 -15.34 -30.76 -4.01
CA ILE A 201 -13.92 -31.04 -3.75
C ILE A 201 -13.19 -31.39 -5.06
N GLU A 202 -13.85 -32.12 -5.97
CA GLU A 202 -13.29 -32.43 -7.28
C GLU A 202 -12.99 -31.16 -8.08
N ASN A 203 -13.94 -30.23 -8.12
CA ASN A 203 -13.77 -28.94 -8.79
C ASN A 203 -12.59 -28.13 -8.22
N LEU A 204 -12.34 -28.21 -6.91
CA LEU A 204 -11.20 -27.54 -6.27
C LEU A 204 -9.87 -28.16 -6.70
N TRP A 205 -9.81 -29.49 -6.84
CA TRP A 205 -8.64 -30.17 -7.39
C TRP A 205 -8.42 -29.88 -8.88
N GLU A 206 -9.48 -29.91 -9.69
CA GLU A 206 -9.41 -29.55 -11.11
C GLU A 206 -8.88 -28.11 -11.28
N LEU A 207 -9.41 -27.15 -10.52
CA LEU A 207 -8.94 -25.77 -10.55
C LEU A 207 -7.49 -25.66 -10.07
N PHE A 208 -7.09 -26.40 -9.03
CA PHE A 208 -5.72 -26.40 -8.51
C PHE A 208 -4.70 -26.84 -9.57
N GLU A 209 -4.96 -27.95 -10.26
CA GLU A 209 -4.05 -28.43 -11.31
C GLU A 209 -4.04 -27.49 -12.53
N VAL A 210 -5.21 -27.04 -12.99
CA VAL A 210 -5.29 -26.08 -14.11
C VAL A 210 -4.60 -24.77 -13.76
N ALA A 211 -4.75 -24.25 -12.54
CA ALA A 211 -4.11 -23.01 -12.11
C ALA A 211 -2.59 -23.14 -12.04
N LYS A 212 -2.05 -24.29 -11.61
CA LYS A 212 -0.61 -24.57 -11.62
C LYS A 212 -0.08 -24.63 -13.05
N LEU A 213 -0.71 -25.47 -13.89
CA LEU A 213 -0.31 -25.64 -15.28
C LEU A 213 -0.38 -24.32 -16.04
N PHE A 214 -1.46 -23.55 -15.90
CA PHE A 214 -1.62 -22.25 -16.55
C PHE A 214 -0.60 -21.19 -16.09
N ALA A 215 -0.08 -21.32 -14.87
CA ALA A 215 0.96 -20.43 -14.36
C ALA A 215 2.36 -20.79 -14.89
N ASP A 216 2.62 -22.08 -15.14
CA ASP A 216 3.92 -22.62 -15.54
C ASP A 216 4.06 -22.73 -17.07
N GLU A 217 2.97 -23.06 -17.76
CA GLU A 217 2.85 -23.25 -19.20
C GLU A 217 1.77 -22.30 -19.74
N SER A 218 2.04 -21.60 -20.84
CA SER A 218 1.13 -20.58 -21.39
C SER A 218 0.58 -21.00 -22.75
N ASP A 219 -0.62 -21.59 -22.75
CA ASP A 219 -1.48 -21.68 -23.94
C ASP A 219 -2.83 -20.97 -23.69
N SER A 220 -3.36 -20.38 -24.76
CA SER A 220 -4.66 -19.70 -24.82
C SER A 220 -5.84 -20.60 -24.43
N THR A 221 -5.78 -21.90 -24.73
CA THR A 221 -6.81 -22.88 -24.34
C THR A 221 -6.92 -23.08 -22.83
N ASP A 222 -5.84 -22.87 -22.09
CA ASP A 222 -5.82 -23.07 -20.63
C ASP A 222 -6.46 -21.91 -19.87
N ALA A 223 -6.52 -20.72 -20.47
CA ALA A 223 -7.15 -19.54 -19.88
C ALA A 223 -8.68 -19.69 -19.79
N ASP A 224 -9.32 -20.17 -20.87
CA ASP A 224 -10.77 -20.39 -20.88
C ASP A 224 -11.18 -21.48 -19.88
N LEU A 225 -10.38 -22.56 -19.81
CA LEU A 225 -10.57 -23.64 -18.85
C LEU A 225 -10.42 -23.11 -17.41
N PHE A 226 -9.36 -22.35 -17.14
CA PHE A 226 -9.16 -21.70 -15.84
C PHE A 226 -10.36 -20.82 -15.47
N CYS A 227 -10.82 -19.93 -16.36
CA CYS A 227 -11.93 -19.02 -16.09
C CYS A 227 -13.23 -19.77 -15.77
N SER A 228 -13.49 -20.85 -16.52
CA SER A 228 -14.68 -21.68 -16.32
C SER A 228 -14.65 -22.39 -14.96
N LEU A 229 -13.52 -22.99 -14.59
CA LEU A 229 -13.34 -23.68 -13.31
C LEU A 229 -13.32 -22.71 -12.13
N TYR A 230 -12.64 -21.57 -12.26
CA TYR A 230 -12.64 -20.52 -11.26
C TYR A 230 -14.07 -20.08 -10.95
N THR A 231 -14.86 -19.77 -11.97
CA THR A 231 -16.25 -19.31 -11.81
C THR A 231 -17.13 -20.40 -11.19
N LYS A 232 -16.92 -21.66 -11.57
CA LYS A 232 -17.60 -22.82 -10.98
C LYS A 232 -17.30 -22.95 -9.48
N VAL A 233 -16.01 -22.93 -9.10
CA VAL A 233 -15.58 -23.02 -7.70
C VAL A 233 -16.03 -21.81 -6.89
N ALA A 234 -15.95 -20.59 -7.46
CA ALA A 234 -16.41 -19.37 -6.80
C ALA A 234 -17.90 -19.41 -6.40
N ALA A 235 -18.73 -20.16 -7.13
CA ALA A 235 -20.13 -20.35 -6.82
C ALA A 235 -20.37 -21.29 -5.62
N GLN A 236 -19.45 -22.22 -5.32
CA GLN A 236 -19.61 -23.26 -4.31
C GLN A 236 -19.79 -22.72 -2.90
N LYS A 237 -20.60 -23.38 -2.06
CA LYS A 237 -20.82 -22.95 -0.67
C LYS A 237 -19.49 -22.90 0.09
N GLY A 238 -19.28 -21.85 0.89
CA GLY A 238 -18.04 -21.64 1.63
C GLY A 238 -16.90 -20.96 0.84
N ILE A 239 -17.01 -20.83 -0.49
CA ILE A 239 -16.03 -20.11 -1.30
C ILE A 239 -16.36 -18.61 -1.44
N ARG A 240 -15.33 -17.78 -1.26
CA ARG A 240 -15.28 -16.34 -1.53
C ARG A 240 -13.82 -15.92 -1.82
N TRP A 241 -13.28 -14.95 -1.07
CA TRP A 241 -11.91 -14.43 -1.25
C TRP A 241 -10.83 -15.43 -0.86
N ASN A 242 -11.16 -16.43 -0.03
CA ASN A 242 -10.26 -17.54 0.28
C ASN A 242 -9.76 -18.24 -0.99
N LEU A 243 -10.57 -18.31 -2.06
CA LEU A 243 -10.13 -18.87 -3.34
C LEU A 243 -8.89 -18.16 -3.88
N THR A 244 -8.90 -16.83 -3.87
CA THR A 244 -7.77 -16.01 -4.35
C THR A 244 -6.53 -16.14 -3.46
N MET A 245 -6.73 -16.36 -2.15
CA MET A 245 -5.63 -16.68 -1.24
C MET A 245 -5.01 -18.03 -1.58
N GLY A 246 -5.84 -19.05 -1.84
CA GLY A 246 -5.39 -20.38 -2.26
C GLY A 246 -4.59 -20.34 -3.56
N LEU A 247 -5.06 -19.58 -4.56
CA LEU A 247 -4.35 -19.38 -5.83
C LEU A 247 -3.02 -18.64 -5.63
N TYR A 248 -3.00 -17.63 -4.76
CA TYR A 248 -1.75 -16.94 -4.39
C TYR A 248 -0.77 -17.88 -3.69
N TRP A 249 -1.21 -18.76 -2.79
CA TRP A 249 -0.32 -19.71 -2.13
C TRP A 249 0.38 -20.65 -3.12
N ILE A 250 -0.33 -21.17 -4.12
CA ILE A 250 0.26 -22.16 -5.05
C ILE A 250 1.26 -21.51 -6.03
N ARG A 251 0.99 -20.28 -6.47
CA ARG A 251 1.83 -19.55 -7.44
C ARG A 251 1.86 -18.05 -7.08
N PRO A 252 2.61 -17.67 -6.03
CA PRO A 252 2.57 -16.33 -5.45
C PRO A 252 3.13 -15.25 -6.38
N TRP A 253 3.95 -15.61 -7.36
CA TRP A 253 4.46 -14.69 -8.37
C TRP A 253 3.50 -14.45 -9.54
N ILE A 254 2.39 -15.20 -9.62
CA ILE A 254 1.49 -15.19 -10.76
C ILE A 254 0.08 -14.77 -10.40
N TYR A 255 -0.44 -15.13 -9.22
CA TYR A 255 -1.83 -14.86 -8.86
C TYR A 255 -1.92 -13.80 -7.77
N PRO A 256 -2.74 -12.75 -7.90
CA PRO A 256 -3.00 -11.81 -6.80
C PRO A 256 -3.95 -12.42 -5.78
N THR A 257 -3.74 -12.12 -4.51
CA THR A 257 -4.76 -12.36 -3.49
C THR A 257 -5.70 -11.14 -3.38
N LEU A 258 -7.00 -11.38 -3.20
CA LEU A 258 -8.04 -10.34 -3.20
C LEU A 258 -8.90 -10.39 -1.93
N GLU A 259 -8.34 -10.78 -0.79
CA GLU A 259 -8.98 -10.52 0.50
C GLU A 259 -9.06 -9.03 0.81
N SER A 260 -9.86 -8.67 1.82
CA SER A 260 -10.21 -7.28 2.12
C SER A 260 -9.00 -6.34 2.20
N GLN A 261 -7.90 -6.77 2.83
CA GLN A 261 -6.68 -5.96 2.97
C GLN A 261 -6.05 -5.66 1.60
N SER A 262 -5.90 -6.68 0.76
CA SER A 262 -5.37 -6.53 -0.59
C SER A 262 -6.27 -5.67 -1.49
N GLN A 263 -7.59 -5.79 -1.39
CA GLN A 263 -8.52 -4.92 -2.12
C GLN A 263 -8.43 -3.45 -1.69
N GLU A 264 -8.25 -3.19 -0.39
CA GLU A 264 -8.07 -1.83 0.13
C GLU A 264 -6.76 -1.21 -0.35
N TYR A 265 -5.68 -2.00 -0.34
CA TYR A 265 -4.39 -1.54 -0.86
C TYR A 265 -4.46 -1.27 -2.37
N LEU A 266 -5.06 -2.17 -3.16
CA LEU A 266 -5.32 -1.95 -4.58
C LEU A 266 -6.11 -0.66 -4.82
N SER A 267 -7.14 -0.41 -4.00
CA SER A 267 -7.91 0.82 -4.07
C SER A 267 -7.06 2.06 -3.80
N SER A 268 -6.07 1.97 -2.91
CA SER A 268 -5.09 3.05 -2.65
C SER A 268 -4.14 3.33 -3.83
N LEU A 269 -4.02 2.36 -4.75
CA LEU A 269 -3.31 2.48 -6.03
C LEU A 269 -4.23 2.89 -7.18
N SER A 270 -5.48 3.26 -6.88
CA SER A 270 -6.53 3.54 -7.86
C SER A 270 -6.87 2.34 -8.76
N ILE A 271 -6.64 1.12 -8.30
CA ILE A 271 -6.98 -0.12 -9.01
C ILE A 271 -8.22 -0.72 -8.35
N ARG A 272 -9.29 -0.89 -9.13
CA ARG A 272 -10.56 -1.47 -8.64
C ARG A 272 -10.89 -2.75 -9.38
N PRO A 273 -10.85 -3.90 -8.69
CA PRO A 273 -11.39 -5.15 -9.21
C PRO A 273 -12.86 -5.02 -9.64
N GLN A 274 -13.22 -5.67 -10.75
CA GLN A 274 -14.63 -5.85 -11.11
C GLN A 274 -15.20 -7.08 -10.40
N PHE A 275 -16.45 -6.98 -9.95
CA PHE A 275 -17.11 -8.02 -9.15
C PHE A 275 -18.32 -8.62 -9.87
N ASN A 276 -18.11 -9.06 -11.11
CA ASN A 276 -19.17 -9.62 -11.96
C ASN A 276 -19.39 -11.13 -11.74
N GLY A 277 -18.62 -11.75 -10.83
CA GLY A 277 -18.69 -13.17 -10.52
C GLY A 277 -19.71 -13.54 -9.44
N PRO A 278 -19.80 -14.83 -9.11
CA PRO A 278 -20.70 -15.35 -8.08
C PRO A 278 -20.53 -14.62 -6.75
N LYS A 279 -21.63 -14.40 -6.03
CA LYS A 279 -21.64 -13.77 -4.69
C LYS A 279 -20.96 -12.39 -4.62
N LYS A 280 -21.00 -11.63 -5.72
CA LYS A 280 -20.33 -10.32 -5.85
C LYS A 280 -18.82 -10.43 -5.61
N SER A 281 -18.21 -11.50 -6.12
CA SER A 281 -16.76 -11.67 -6.22
C SER A 281 -16.29 -11.47 -7.67
N CYS A 282 -15.00 -11.61 -7.96
CA CYS A 282 -14.50 -11.57 -9.34
C CYS A 282 -15.01 -12.79 -10.12
N SER A 283 -15.34 -12.63 -11.40
CA SER A 283 -15.39 -13.76 -12.32
C SER A 283 -13.97 -14.29 -12.61
N GLY A 284 -13.85 -15.45 -13.25
CA GLY A 284 -12.54 -15.94 -13.70
C GLY A 284 -11.86 -14.95 -14.65
N GLU A 285 -12.65 -14.36 -15.56
CA GLU A 285 -12.19 -13.36 -16.52
C GLU A 285 -11.76 -12.06 -15.83
N ASP A 286 -12.56 -11.54 -14.89
CA ASP A 286 -12.20 -10.35 -14.12
C ASP A 286 -10.91 -10.59 -13.32
N TYR A 287 -10.75 -11.79 -12.75
CA TYR A 287 -9.60 -12.15 -11.94
C TYR A 287 -8.31 -12.19 -12.77
N LEU A 288 -8.34 -12.83 -13.94
CA LEU A 288 -7.20 -12.85 -14.86
C LEU A 288 -6.90 -11.45 -15.42
N LEU A 289 -7.92 -10.64 -15.69
CA LEU A 289 -7.74 -9.28 -16.16
C LEU A 289 -7.01 -8.42 -15.11
N ILE A 290 -7.40 -8.49 -13.83
CA ILE A 290 -6.71 -7.79 -12.75
C ILE A 290 -5.26 -8.25 -12.62
N ARG A 291 -5.05 -9.58 -12.66
CA ARG A 291 -3.71 -10.17 -12.65
C ARG A 291 -2.84 -9.60 -13.76
N ASP A 292 -3.31 -9.67 -15.00
CA ASP A 292 -2.52 -9.27 -16.17
C ASP A 292 -2.25 -7.76 -16.18
N ASN A 293 -3.22 -6.96 -15.74
CA ASN A 293 -3.02 -5.53 -15.55
C ASN A 293 -1.96 -5.24 -14.49
N LEU A 294 -2.00 -5.92 -13.35
CA LEU A 294 -1.00 -5.73 -12.30
C LEU A 294 0.40 -6.15 -12.75
N LEU A 295 0.53 -7.25 -13.48
CA LEU A 295 1.80 -7.67 -14.07
C LEU A 295 2.38 -6.60 -15.02
N LEU A 296 1.53 -5.93 -15.80
CA LEU A 296 1.96 -4.80 -16.64
C LEU A 296 2.42 -3.61 -15.78
N ARG A 297 1.68 -3.25 -14.73
CA ARG A 297 2.04 -2.14 -13.83
C ARG A 297 3.32 -2.41 -13.06
N PHE A 298 3.55 -3.65 -12.63
CA PHE A 298 4.76 -4.04 -11.90
C PHE A 298 6.05 -3.86 -12.73
N ALA A 299 5.95 -3.89 -14.05
CA ALA A 299 7.07 -3.61 -14.94
C ALA A 299 7.41 -2.11 -15.02
N GLU A 300 6.52 -1.20 -14.61
CA GLU A 300 6.78 0.24 -14.59
C GLU A 300 7.70 0.61 -13.42
N ASP A 301 8.84 1.27 -13.70
CA ASP A 301 9.80 1.71 -12.68
C ASP A 301 9.18 2.60 -11.58
N ALA A 302 8.15 3.37 -11.93
CA ALA A 302 7.51 4.33 -11.01
C ALA A 302 6.37 3.72 -10.17
N PHE A 303 5.97 2.46 -10.44
CA PHE A 303 4.90 1.82 -9.71
C PHE A 303 5.39 1.38 -8.32
N PRO A 304 4.61 1.57 -7.23
CA PRO A 304 5.14 1.49 -5.86
C PRO A 304 5.43 0.06 -5.35
N VAL A 305 5.03 -0.96 -6.11
CA VAL A 305 5.27 -2.37 -5.83
C VAL A 305 5.54 -3.07 -7.15
N HIS A 306 6.43 -4.06 -7.19
CA HIS A 306 6.84 -4.71 -8.45
C HIS A 306 6.54 -6.21 -8.49
N SER A 307 5.77 -6.72 -7.52
CA SER A 307 5.36 -8.12 -7.49
C SER A 307 4.11 -8.32 -6.63
N PHE A 308 3.40 -9.45 -6.82
CA PHE A 308 2.27 -9.79 -5.95
C PHE A 308 2.68 -10.01 -4.48
N PRO A 309 3.85 -10.62 -4.17
CA PRO A 309 4.34 -10.68 -2.80
C PRO A 309 4.60 -9.30 -2.18
N GLU A 310 5.19 -8.36 -2.92
CA GLU A 310 5.33 -6.98 -2.44
C GLU A 310 3.99 -6.29 -2.23
N LEU A 311 3.03 -6.50 -3.14
CA LEU A 311 1.68 -5.97 -3.02
C LEU A 311 1.01 -6.46 -1.74
N SER A 312 1.05 -7.76 -1.49
CA SER A 312 0.52 -8.38 -0.27
C SER A 312 1.25 -7.82 0.96
N LEU A 313 2.59 -7.76 0.95
CA LEU A 313 3.37 -7.20 2.06
C LEU A 313 2.93 -5.78 2.41
N ASN A 314 2.77 -4.94 1.39
CA ASN A 314 2.34 -3.56 1.56
C ASN A 314 0.90 -3.44 2.04
N ALA A 315 0.02 -4.34 1.59
CA ALA A 315 -1.35 -4.41 2.07
C ALA A 315 -1.43 -4.75 3.57
N TRP A 316 -0.52 -5.60 4.05
CA TRP A 316 -0.42 -5.97 5.47
C TRP A 316 0.29 -4.91 6.33
N GLN A 317 1.31 -4.22 5.79
CA GLN A 317 2.08 -3.21 6.53
C GLN A 317 1.36 -1.86 6.65
N LYS A 318 0.40 -1.56 5.77
CA LYS A 318 -0.46 -0.38 5.88
C LYS A 318 -1.76 -0.81 6.56
N PRO A 319 -1.93 -0.58 7.88
CA PRO A 319 -3.11 -1.05 8.58
C PRO A 319 -4.37 -0.52 7.90
N THR A 320 -5.32 -1.45 7.75
CA THR A 320 -6.70 -1.29 7.30
C THR A 320 -7.22 0.08 7.77
N LEU A 321 -7.56 0.96 6.83
CA LEU A 321 -8.54 1.99 7.13
C LEU A 321 -9.83 1.21 7.39
N LYS A 322 -10.13 0.85 8.65
CA LYS A 322 -11.48 0.39 9.04
C LYS A 322 -12.45 1.25 8.23
N LYS A 323 -13.30 0.63 7.39
CA LYS A 323 -14.24 1.32 6.49
C LYS A 323 -15.09 2.31 7.28
N ILE A 324 -14.62 3.54 7.43
CA ILE A 324 -15.35 4.67 7.96
C ILE A 324 -15.87 5.40 6.74
N GLY A 325 -17.16 5.28 6.45
CA GLY A 325 -17.77 6.01 5.33
C GLY A 325 -18.88 5.32 4.53
N GLU A 326 -19.40 4.16 4.92
CA GLU A 326 -20.74 3.81 4.42
C GLU A 326 -21.75 4.78 5.04
N LYS A 327 -22.55 5.47 4.22
CA LYS A 327 -23.79 6.11 4.68
C LYS A 327 -24.51 5.09 5.57
N LEU A 328 -24.79 5.42 6.82
CA LEU A 328 -25.50 4.53 7.74
C LEU A 328 -26.85 4.19 7.09
N THR A 329 -26.95 3.02 6.48
CA THR A 329 -28.18 2.52 5.89
C THR A 329 -28.97 1.83 6.99
N TRP A 330 -30.28 1.74 6.83
CA TRP A 330 -31.13 0.98 7.74
C TRP A 330 -30.57 -0.44 8.01
N LYS A 331 -30.06 -1.09 6.97
CA LYS A 331 -29.49 -2.45 7.07
C LYS A 331 -28.14 -2.48 7.80
N SER A 332 -27.24 -1.54 7.54
CA SER A 332 -25.94 -1.50 8.24
C SER A 332 -26.09 -1.09 9.70
N ALA A 333 -27.07 -0.24 10.03
CA ALA A 333 -27.46 0.05 11.40
C ALA A 333 -28.01 -1.19 12.13
N VAL A 334 -28.90 -1.95 11.48
CA VAL A 334 -29.43 -3.21 12.04
C VAL A 334 -28.30 -4.21 12.29
N LEU A 335 -27.39 -4.41 11.33
CA LEU A 335 -26.24 -5.29 11.51
C LEU A 335 -25.34 -4.84 12.65
N SER A 336 -25.03 -3.54 12.77
CA SER A 336 -24.23 -3.03 13.89
C SER A 336 -24.86 -3.34 15.24
N ARG A 337 -26.18 -3.15 15.37
CA ARG A 337 -26.90 -3.40 16.63
C ARG A 337 -27.04 -4.89 16.95
N VAL A 338 -27.04 -5.76 15.93
CA VAL A 338 -26.95 -7.21 16.13
C VAL A 338 -25.63 -7.56 16.80
N LYS A 339 -24.52 -6.98 16.30
CA LYS A 339 -23.19 -7.17 16.90
C LYS A 339 -23.15 -6.68 18.35
N ASP A 340 -23.66 -5.48 18.61
CA ASP A 340 -23.70 -4.89 19.95
C ASP A 340 -24.50 -5.77 20.93
N LEU A 341 -25.63 -6.34 20.47
CA LEU A 341 -26.48 -7.22 21.27
C LEU A 341 -25.76 -8.51 21.67
N CYS A 342 -25.15 -9.18 20.69
CA CYS A 342 -24.45 -10.44 20.91
C CYS A 342 -23.24 -10.23 21.83
N LEU A 343 -22.45 -9.16 21.60
CA LEU A 343 -21.30 -8.80 22.45
C LEU A 343 -21.72 -8.50 23.88
N ALA A 344 -22.79 -7.73 24.09
CA ALA A 344 -23.29 -7.42 25.42
C ALA A 344 -23.81 -8.66 26.17
N LYS A 345 -24.26 -9.68 25.43
CA LYS A 345 -24.75 -10.94 25.99
C LYS A 345 -23.67 -12.00 26.16
N GLU A 346 -22.45 -11.74 25.67
CA GLU A 346 -21.40 -12.76 25.55
C GLU A 346 -21.93 -14.04 24.88
N SER A 347 -22.84 -13.90 23.92
CA SER A 347 -23.47 -15.02 23.23
C SER A 347 -23.71 -14.68 21.76
N PRO A 348 -23.46 -15.64 20.84
CA PRO A 348 -23.76 -15.45 19.42
C PRO A 348 -25.26 -15.35 19.17
N ASP A 349 -26.07 -15.84 20.11
CA ASP A 349 -27.49 -16.07 19.93
C ASP A 349 -28.34 -14.91 20.49
N PHE A 350 -29.30 -14.47 19.68
CA PHE A 350 -30.25 -13.43 20.05
C PHE A 350 -31.63 -13.70 19.46
N THR A 351 -32.66 -13.22 20.13
CA THR A 351 -34.03 -13.29 19.60
C THR A 351 -34.46 -11.98 18.97
N ARG A 352 -35.42 -12.07 18.05
CA ARG A 352 -36.08 -10.88 17.46
C ARG A 352 -36.65 -9.94 18.53
N VAL A 353 -37.28 -10.50 19.58
CA VAL A 353 -37.92 -9.72 20.65
C VAL A 353 -36.86 -8.95 21.44
N GLU A 354 -35.74 -9.60 21.77
CA GLU A 354 -34.61 -8.97 22.46
C GLU A 354 -34.01 -7.82 21.65
N PHE A 355 -33.79 -8.02 20.34
CA PHE A 355 -33.27 -6.97 19.47
C PHE A 355 -34.20 -5.74 19.41
N GLN A 356 -35.51 -5.97 19.27
CA GLN A 356 -36.49 -4.89 19.25
C GLN A 356 -36.55 -4.13 20.58
N GLN A 357 -36.52 -4.83 21.72
CA GLN A 357 -36.57 -4.19 23.04
C GLN A 357 -35.37 -3.27 23.30
N ASN A 358 -34.18 -3.62 22.80
CA ASN A 358 -32.97 -2.85 23.06
C ASN A 358 -32.73 -1.70 22.07
N TYR A 359 -33.13 -1.86 20.80
CA TYR A 359 -32.68 -0.94 19.74
C TYR A 359 -33.77 -0.37 18.84
N LEU A 360 -35.05 -0.75 19.00
CA LEU A 360 -36.13 -0.27 18.13
C LEU A 360 -36.36 1.24 18.23
N ASP A 361 -36.38 1.79 19.45
CA ASP A 361 -36.63 3.22 19.66
C ASP A 361 -35.45 4.08 19.17
N GLU A 362 -34.22 3.57 19.34
CA GLU A 362 -33.01 4.19 18.79
C GLU A 362 -33.02 4.20 17.26
N LEU A 363 -33.35 3.07 16.62
CA LEU A 363 -33.43 2.98 15.16
C LEU A 363 -34.54 3.86 14.58
N LYS A 364 -35.67 4.01 15.27
CA LYS A 364 -36.74 4.96 14.90
C LYS A 364 -36.26 6.42 14.97
N ALA A 365 -35.42 6.76 15.96
CA ALA A 365 -34.85 8.10 16.09
C ALA A 365 -33.77 8.40 15.03
N LEU A 366 -32.96 7.40 14.67
CA LEU A 366 -31.93 7.51 13.63
C LEU A 366 -32.52 7.57 12.21
N PHE A 367 -33.69 6.98 11.98
CA PHE A 367 -34.37 6.95 10.69
C PHE A 367 -35.85 7.37 10.82
N PRO A 368 -36.12 8.68 11.08
CA PRO A 368 -37.48 9.18 11.35
C PRO A 368 -38.43 9.04 10.14
N ASP A 369 -37.89 8.93 8.93
CA ASP A 369 -38.67 8.75 7.70
C ASP A 369 -39.17 7.30 7.51
N ASN A 370 -38.73 6.34 8.34
CA ASN A 370 -39.18 4.95 8.28
C ASN A 370 -40.40 4.69 9.18
N ASN A 371 -41.59 4.93 8.64
CA ASN A 371 -42.88 4.72 9.32
C ASN A 371 -43.21 3.23 9.62
N SER A 372 -42.39 2.28 9.17
CA SER A 372 -42.60 0.83 9.32
C SER A 372 -41.39 0.09 9.92
N ALA A 373 -40.66 0.76 10.83
CA ALA A 373 -39.44 0.25 11.47
C ALA A 373 -39.51 -1.24 11.89
N GLU A 374 -40.61 -1.68 12.51
CA GLU A 374 -40.77 -3.07 12.97
C GLU A 374 -40.78 -4.10 11.82
N PHE A 375 -41.45 -3.80 10.72
CA PHE A 375 -41.45 -4.64 9.51
C PHE A 375 -40.14 -4.52 8.73
N SER A 376 -39.48 -3.35 8.78
CA SER A 376 -38.19 -3.14 8.13
C SER A 376 -37.04 -3.88 8.83
N ILE A 377 -37.13 -4.16 10.14
CA ILE A 377 -36.17 -5.03 10.84
C ILE A 377 -36.24 -6.44 10.24
N ASP A 378 -37.44 -6.99 10.03
CA ASP A 378 -37.60 -8.34 9.48
C ASP A 378 -37.00 -8.48 8.07
N SER A 379 -37.23 -7.48 7.22
CA SER A 379 -36.63 -7.44 5.89
C SER A 379 -35.10 -7.34 5.95
N SER A 380 -34.55 -6.58 6.90
CA SER A 380 -33.10 -6.51 7.11
C SER A 380 -32.53 -7.83 7.63
N MET A 381 -33.16 -8.49 8.60
CA MET A 381 -32.73 -9.78 9.13
C MET A 381 -32.75 -10.85 8.03
N GLN A 382 -33.77 -10.85 7.17
CA GLN A 382 -33.82 -11.74 6.01
C GLN A 382 -32.65 -11.48 5.05
N LYS A 383 -32.35 -10.23 4.71
CA LYS A 383 -31.20 -9.87 3.86
C LYS A 383 -29.86 -10.22 4.48
N LEU A 384 -29.70 -10.02 5.79
CA LEU A 384 -28.49 -10.39 6.51
C LEU A 384 -28.29 -11.91 6.54
N ARG A 385 -29.39 -12.68 6.58
CA ARG A 385 -29.37 -14.14 6.45
C ARG A 385 -28.96 -14.57 5.04
N ASP A 386 -29.56 -13.96 4.02
CA ASP A 386 -29.24 -14.24 2.62
C ASP A 386 -27.78 -13.89 2.27
N GLU A 387 -27.19 -12.94 3.00
CA GLU A 387 -25.78 -12.53 2.86
C GLU A 387 -24.81 -13.28 3.78
N GLY A 388 -25.32 -14.16 4.66
CA GLY A 388 -24.50 -14.97 5.55
C GLY A 388 -23.85 -14.19 6.70
N GLU A 389 -24.43 -13.06 7.11
CA GLU A 389 -24.02 -12.31 8.30
C GLU A 389 -24.64 -12.88 9.58
N ILE A 390 -25.86 -13.43 9.49
CA ILE A 390 -26.57 -14.11 10.58
C ILE A 390 -27.18 -15.41 10.08
N GLU A 391 -27.46 -16.35 10.97
CA GLU A 391 -28.25 -17.56 10.66
C GLU A 391 -29.50 -17.68 11.53
N PHE A 392 -30.46 -18.48 11.06
CA PHE A 392 -31.67 -18.79 11.83
C PHE A 392 -31.46 -20.11 12.56
N VAL A 393 -31.58 -20.09 13.89
CA VAL A 393 -31.36 -21.26 14.74
C VAL A 393 -32.69 -22.01 14.92
N LYS A 394 -33.66 -21.43 15.63
CA LYS A 394 -35.01 -22.00 15.84
C LYS A 394 -35.97 -20.97 16.46
N SER A 395 -37.29 -21.11 16.26
CA SER A 395 -38.33 -20.34 16.99
C SER A 395 -38.15 -18.80 17.06
N GLY A 396 -37.54 -18.17 16.04
CA GLY A 396 -37.29 -16.71 16.04
C GLY A 396 -35.97 -16.28 16.70
N GLU A 397 -35.11 -17.26 17.02
CA GLU A 397 -33.73 -17.12 17.46
C GLU A 397 -32.79 -17.10 16.26
N TYR A 398 -31.85 -16.17 16.29
CA TYR A 398 -30.84 -15.95 15.26
C TYR A 398 -29.46 -16.01 15.91
N SER A 399 -28.46 -16.45 15.15
CA SER A 399 -27.07 -16.46 15.58
C SER A 399 -26.25 -15.51 14.71
N TRP A 400 -25.47 -14.63 15.32
CA TRP A 400 -24.54 -13.77 14.57
C TRP A 400 -23.29 -14.58 14.19
N LEU A 401 -23.11 -14.80 12.89
CA LEU A 401 -22.07 -15.66 12.33
C LEU A 401 -20.65 -15.07 12.41
N GLY A 402 -20.50 -13.87 12.97
CA GLY A 402 -19.21 -13.22 13.23
C GLY A 402 -18.92 -13.01 14.71
N PHE A 403 -19.71 -13.63 15.59
CA PHE A 403 -19.49 -13.62 17.03
C PHE A 403 -18.28 -14.49 17.40
N ASP A 404 -17.47 -14.01 18.35
CA ASP A 404 -16.28 -14.70 18.85
C ASP A 404 -16.49 -14.99 20.34
N ASP A 405 -16.72 -16.26 20.67
CA ASP A 405 -16.99 -16.81 22.01
C ASP A 405 -15.74 -17.44 22.66
N GLY A 406 -14.54 -17.04 22.24
CA GLY A 406 -13.27 -17.50 22.82
C GLY A 406 -12.79 -16.64 24.00
N GLU A 407 -12.47 -17.31 25.11
CA GLU A 407 -11.82 -16.75 26.30
C GLU A 407 -10.73 -15.73 25.96
N ILE A 408 -10.78 -14.58 26.63
CA ILE A 408 -9.71 -13.59 26.63
C ILE A 408 -8.50 -14.22 27.35
N ASP A 409 -7.67 -14.95 26.61
CA ASP A 409 -6.29 -15.16 27.01
C ASP A 409 -5.52 -13.87 26.70
N THR A 410 -4.87 -13.35 27.73
CA THR A 410 -4.47 -11.94 27.83
C THR A 410 -3.16 -11.61 27.12
N ASP A 411 -2.68 -12.47 26.22
CA ASP A 411 -1.30 -12.39 25.72
C ASP A 411 -1.11 -12.38 24.19
N GLU A 412 -2.16 -12.27 23.37
CA GLU A 412 -2.01 -11.80 21.98
C GLU A 412 -2.91 -10.60 21.73
N ALA A 413 -2.48 -9.46 22.28
CA ALA A 413 -3.10 -8.18 22.09
C ALA A 413 -3.36 -7.92 20.59
N THR A 414 -4.62 -7.63 20.28
CA THR A 414 -4.94 -6.48 19.42
C THR A 414 -3.82 -5.46 19.57
N LYS A 415 -3.04 -5.18 18.51
CA LYS A 415 -2.34 -3.89 18.49
C LYS A 415 -3.46 -2.85 18.44
N GLU A 416 -3.96 -2.47 19.62
CA GLU A 416 -4.56 -1.17 19.82
C GLU A 416 -3.67 -0.21 19.04
N VAL A 417 -4.27 0.53 18.11
CA VAL A 417 -3.61 1.73 17.61
C VAL A 417 -3.36 2.56 18.85
N ILE A 418 -2.14 2.52 19.36
CA ILE A 418 -1.74 3.32 20.52
C ILE A 418 -1.96 4.76 20.06
N ILE A 419 -3.03 5.37 20.55
CA ILE A 419 -3.30 6.78 20.32
C ILE A 419 -2.31 7.51 21.21
N GLU A 420 -1.09 7.69 20.71
CA GLU A 420 -0.07 8.51 21.35
C GLU A 420 -0.54 9.97 21.24
N PRO A 421 -1.01 10.60 22.34
CA PRO A 421 -1.39 12.00 22.31
C PRO A 421 -0.20 12.82 21.88
N TYR A 422 -0.42 13.80 21.01
CA TYR A 422 0.66 14.57 20.43
C TYR A 422 0.32 16.05 20.42
N ASP A 423 1.14 16.85 21.10
CA ASP A 423 1.03 18.30 21.20
C ASP A 423 2.39 18.99 20.92
N ILE A 424 2.47 20.30 21.18
CA ILE A 424 3.68 21.08 20.91
C ILE A 424 4.84 20.69 21.83
N SER A 425 4.56 20.26 23.06
CA SER A 425 5.58 19.80 24.01
C SER A 425 6.33 18.61 23.43
N ASN A 426 5.61 17.68 22.78
CA ASN A 426 6.22 16.55 22.08
C ASN A 426 7.12 17.00 20.92
N ILE A 427 6.76 18.05 20.18
CA ILE A 427 7.61 18.62 19.11
C ILE A 427 8.95 19.09 19.69
N ILE A 428 8.94 19.73 20.86
CA ILE A 428 10.16 20.23 21.51
C ILE A 428 11.00 19.05 22.03
N GLU A 429 10.38 18.09 22.69
CA GLU A 429 11.05 16.88 23.21
C GLU A 429 11.73 16.06 22.11
N GLU A 430 11.10 15.97 20.94
CA GLU A 430 11.62 15.26 19.78
C GLU A 430 12.72 16.04 19.02
N GLY A 431 13.12 17.23 19.49
CA GLY A 431 14.28 17.95 18.97
C GLY A 431 13.98 19.18 18.11
N CYS A 432 12.87 19.88 18.37
CA CYS A 432 12.66 21.19 17.76
C CYS A 432 13.41 22.29 18.52
N PHE A 433 14.21 23.07 17.80
CA PHE A 433 14.98 24.19 18.38
C PHE A 433 14.21 25.51 18.45
N LEU A 434 12.97 25.53 17.95
CA LEU A 434 12.08 26.68 18.09
C LEU A 434 11.41 26.66 19.48
N ASN A 435 11.21 27.84 20.05
CA ASN A 435 10.53 27.95 21.34
C ASN A 435 9.02 27.69 21.23
N GLN A 436 8.42 27.33 22.36
CA GLN A 436 6.99 27.07 22.50
C GLN A 436 6.11 28.19 21.91
N ALA A 437 6.39 29.46 22.23
CA ALA A 437 5.60 30.60 21.75
C ALA A 437 5.59 30.73 20.21
N THR A 438 6.70 30.36 19.56
CA THR A 438 6.82 30.34 18.10
C THR A 438 5.99 29.21 17.50
N LEU A 439 6.07 28.01 18.09
CA LEU A 439 5.29 26.85 17.66
C LEU A 439 3.78 27.06 17.87
N ASP A 440 3.39 27.68 18.99
CA ASP A 440 2.00 28.09 19.26
C ASP A 440 1.51 29.07 18.19
N THR A 441 2.37 30.03 17.79
CA THR A 441 2.06 30.96 16.71
C THR A 441 1.85 30.21 15.39
N PHE A 442 2.73 29.26 15.04
CA PHE A 442 2.62 28.48 13.80
C PHE A 442 1.35 27.63 13.78
N LEU A 443 1.07 26.92 14.88
CA LEU A 443 -0.13 26.12 15.02
C LEU A 443 -1.40 26.98 15.00
N GLY A 444 -1.38 28.16 15.63
CA GLY A 444 -2.46 29.14 15.57
C GLY A 444 -2.69 29.64 14.13
N ARG A 445 -1.63 29.98 13.39
CA ARG A 445 -1.72 30.35 11.97
C ARG A 445 -2.30 29.21 11.13
N LEU A 446 -1.90 27.96 11.37
CA LEU A 446 -2.45 26.80 10.68
C LEU A 446 -3.93 26.58 11.02
N LYS A 447 -4.33 26.71 12.29
CA LYS A 447 -5.73 26.62 12.73
C LYS A 447 -6.63 27.65 12.05
N HIS A 448 -6.18 28.89 11.95
CA HIS A 448 -6.97 29.99 11.38
C HIS A 448 -6.92 30.07 9.85
N LYS A 449 -5.72 30.02 9.26
CA LYS A 449 -5.52 30.18 7.81
C LYS A 449 -5.81 28.88 7.05
N LYS A 450 -5.83 27.73 7.74
CA LYS A 450 -5.96 26.37 7.21
C LYS A 450 -4.82 25.90 6.31
N ASN A 451 -4.05 26.82 5.75
CA ASN A 451 -2.88 26.53 4.92
C ASN A 451 -1.66 27.34 5.35
N ILE A 452 -0.53 26.67 5.47
CA ILE A 452 0.78 27.31 5.72
C ILE A 452 1.82 26.81 4.73
N ILE A 453 2.82 27.65 4.45
CA ILE A 453 4.04 27.26 3.75
C ILE A 453 5.20 27.46 4.71
N LEU A 454 5.94 26.39 4.99
CA LEU A 454 7.21 26.41 5.69
C LEU A 454 8.31 26.62 4.65
N GLN A 455 8.91 27.81 4.64
CA GLN A 455 9.97 28.16 3.69
C GLN A 455 11.27 28.53 4.40
N GLY A 456 12.39 28.23 3.76
CA GLY A 456 13.69 28.57 4.31
C GLY A 456 14.82 27.82 3.62
N PRO A 457 16.06 28.07 4.04
CA PRO A 457 17.25 27.41 3.49
C PRO A 457 17.20 25.88 3.66
N PRO A 458 18.00 25.12 2.90
CA PRO A 458 18.12 23.67 3.09
C PRO A 458 18.61 23.34 4.50
N GLY A 459 18.14 22.22 5.05
CA GLY A 459 18.57 21.74 6.36
C GLY A 459 18.00 22.47 7.59
N THR A 460 16.93 23.26 7.45
CA THR A 460 16.23 23.91 8.58
C THR A 460 15.08 23.09 9.16
N GLY A 461 14.94 21.82 8.77
CA GLY A 461 13.94 20.91 9.33
C GLY A 461 12.50 21.13 8.85
N LYS A 462 12.29 21.75 7.68
CA LYS A 462 10.95 22.12 7.16
C LYS A 462 9.99 20.93 7.04
N THR A 463 10.41 19.85 6.37
CA THR A 463 9.62 18.62 6.21
C THR A 463 9.34 17.95 7.55
N TRP A 464 10.35 17.88 8.41
CA TRP A 464 10.21 17.33 9.76
C TRP A 464 9.17 18.12 10.57
N LEU A 465 9.31 19.45 10.64
CA LEU A 465 8.41 20.32 11.38
C LEU A 465 6.99 20.30 10.81
N GLY A 466 6.83 20.23 9.48
CA GLY A 466 5.52 20.13 8.85
C GLY A 466 4.74 18.90 9.30
N LYS A 467 5.40 17.73 9.34
CA LYS A 467 4.79 16.48 9.83
C LYS A 467 4.47 16.56 11.33
N LYS A 468 5.35 17.14 12.15
CA LYS A 468 5.11 17.29 13.59
C LYS A 468 4.00 18.29 13.93
N LEU A 469 3.92 19.42 13.22
CA LEU A 469 2.80 20.36 13.32
C LEU A 469 1.47 19.72 12.91
N ALA A 470 1.49 18.82 11.93
CA ALA A 470 0.30 18.05 11.56
C ALA A 470 -0.16 17.15 12.72
N TYR A 471 0.73 16.39 13.35
CA TYR A 471 0.39 15.59 14.53
C TYR A 471 -0.16 16.44 15.67
N ALA A 472 0.49 17.56 16.00
CA ALA A 472 0.02 18.46 17.06
C ALA A 472 -1.33 19.13 16.74
N LEU A 473 -1.61 19.38 15.47
CA LEU A 473 -2.92 19.86 15.04
C LEU A 473 -4.00 18.81 15.23
N ILE A 474 -3.72 17.58 14.82
CA ILE A 474 -4.60 16.41 14.95
C ILE A 474 -4.84 16.10 16.44
N GLY A 475 -3.80 16.21 17.28
CA GLY A 475 -3.80 15.90 18.71
C GLY A 475 -3.26 14.50 19.03
N GLN A 476 -2.85 13.75 18.02
CA GLN A 476 -2.30 12.40 18.14
C GLN A 476 -1.34 12.10 17.00
N LYS A 477 -0.37 11.22 17.28
CA LYS A 477 0.64 10.79 16.30
C LYS A 477 0.09 9.70 15.39
N GLN A 478 -0.79 10.08 14.47
CA GLN A 478 -1.46 9.15 13.57
C GLN A 478 -1.24 9.52 12.10
N THR A 479 -0.53 8.65 11.38
CA THR A 479 -0.20 8.86 9.95
C THR A 479 -1.40 8.74 9.03
N ALA A 480 -2.44 7.98 9.42
CA ALA A 480 -3.66 7.82 8.63
C ALA A 480 -4.42 9.14 8.36
N TYR A 481 -4.21 10.16 9.19
CA TYR A 481 -4.79 11.50 9.01
C TYR A 481 -3.85 12.49 8.31
N ILE A 482 -2.73 12.00 7.78
CA ILE A 482 -1.76 12.79 7.03
C ILE A 482 -1.55 12.18 5.65
N LYS A 483 -1.78 12.95 4.59
CA LYS A 483 -1.38 12.59 3.23
C LYS A 483 -0.14 13.39 2.85
N ALA A 484 1.01 12.72 2.74
CA ALA A 484 2.23 13.31 2.23
C ALA A 484 2.33 13.13 0.71
N VAL A 485 2.64 14.20 -0.01
CA VAL A 485 2.86 14.22 -1.46
C VAL A 485 4.07 15.11 -1.75
N GLN A 486 4.83 14.81 -2.80
CA GLN A 486 5.93 15.67 -3.25
C GLN A 486 5.61 16.23 -4.63
N PHE A 487 5.81 17.54 -4.82
CA PHE A 487 5.68 18.14 -6.14
C PHE A 487 6.97 17.95 -6.94
N HIS A 488 6.81 17.67 -8.23
CA HIS A 488 7.90 17.55 -9.19
C HIS A 488 7.46 18.19 -10.52
N PRO A 489 8.40 18.50 -11.44
CA PRO A 489 8.09 19.27 -12.65
C PRO A 489 7.01 18.63 -13.54
N ASN A 490 6.94 17.30 -13.53
CA ASN A 490 5.98 16.53 -14.34
C ASN A 490 4.64 16.27 -13.65
N LEU A 491 4.43 16.73 -12.41
CA LEU A 491 3.16 16.50 -11.70
C LEU A 491 2.08 17.41 -12.30
N SER A 492 0.97 16.80 -12.72
CA SER A 492 -0.12 17.50 -13.40
C SER A 492 -1.38 17.66 -12.52
N TYR A 493 -2.37 18.39 -13.03
CA TYR A 493 -3.69 18.48 -12.40
C TYR A 493 -4.38 17.10 -12.37
N GLU A 494 -4.21 16.34 -13.45
CA GLU A 494 -4.78 15.01 -13.67
C GLU A 494 -4.25 13.98 -12.66
N ASP A 495 -3.01 14.16 -12.22
CA ASP A 495 -2.38 13.32 -11.21
C ASP A 495 -2.84 13.68 -9.80
N PHE A 496 -3.03 14.97 -9.52
CA PHE A 496 -3.20 15.49 -8.16
C PHE A 496 -4.68 15.68 -7.74
N ILE A 497 -5.52 16.16 -8.65
CA ILE A 497 -6.92 16.48 -8.40
C ILE A 497 -7.85 15.43 -9.01
N LYS A 498 -7.87 15.32 -10.36
CA LYS A 498 -8.74 14.38 -11.07
C LYS A 498 -8.36 14.32 -12.55
N GLY A 499 -8.29 13.13 -13.13
CA GLY A 499 -7.86 12.96 -14.53
C GLY A 499 -8.28 11.64 -15.14
N TRP A 500 -8.21 11.58 -16.48
CA TRP A 500 -8.42 10.33 -17.22
C TRP A 500 -7.19 9.46 -17.12
N ARG A 501 -7.38 8.22 -16.70
CA ARG A 501 -6.32 7.20 -16.63
C ARG A 501 -6.70 6.01 -17.51
N PRO A 502 -5.74 5.41 -18.23
CA PRO A 502 -6.01 4.21 -18.99
C PRO A 502 -6.39 3.07 -18.03
N THR A 503 -7.47 2.38 -18.38
CA THR A 503 -7.82 1.09 -17.80
C THR A 503 -7.24 0.00 -18.69
N GLY A 504 -6.98 -1.16 -18.10
CA GLY A 504 -6.41 -2.31 -18.83
C GLY A 504 -7.26 -2.85 -19.98
N GLU A 505 -8.51 -2.40 -20.12
CA GLU A 505 -9.40 -2.73 -21.24
C GLU A 505 -9.20 -1.82 -22.48
N GLY A 506 -8.17 -0.97 -22.46
CA GLY A 506 -7.96 0.05 -23.51
C GLY A 506 -8.99 1.18 -23.48
N LYS A 507 -9.69 1.35 -22.35
CA LYS A 507 -10.63 2.46 -22.11
C LYS A 507 -9.97 3.49 -21.19
N LEU A 508 -10.51 4.70 -21.16
CA LEU A 508 -10.12 5.70 -20.17
C LEU A 508 -11.16 5.72 -19.05
N GLU A 509 -10.74 5.71 -17.79
CA GLU A 509 -11.58 5.99 -16.65
C GLU A 509 -11.15 7.29 -15.96
N LEU A 510 -12.14 8.08 -15.55
CA LEU A 510 -11.89 9.28 -14.78
C LEU A 510 -11.69 8.92 -13.30
N CYS A 511 -10.48 9.17 -12.80
CA CYS A 511 -10.04 8.83 -11.44
C CYS A 511 -9.76 10.11 -10.64
N ASP A 512 -10.07 10.08 -9.34
CA ASP A 512 -9.69 11.13 -8.40
C ASP A 512 -8.20 11.04 -8.07
N GLY A 513 -7.56 12.19 -7.90
CA GLY A 513 -6.19 12.29 -7.42
C GLY A 513 -6.11 12.32 -5.88
N PRO A 514 -4.88 12.22 -5.32
CA PRO A 514 -4.64 12.09 -3.89
C PRO A 514 -5.19 13.26 -3.06
N PHE A 515 -5.32 14.46 -3.63
CA PHE A 515 -5.92 15.59 -2.93
C PHE A 515 -7.44 15.42 -2.78
N LEU A 516 -8.11 15.04 -3.87
CA LEU A 516 -9.56 14.92 -3.90
C LEU A 516 -10.06 13.70 -3.12
N GLU A 517 -9.31 12.59 -3.15
CA GLU A 517 -9.51 11.45 -2.25
C GLU A 517 -9.52 11.89 -0.78
N PHE A 518 -8.55 12.72 -0.39
CA PHE A 518 -8.41 13.17 0.99
C PHE A 518 -9.44 14.23 1.39
N VAL A 519 -9.89 15.06 0.44
CA VAL A 519 -11.06 15.94 0.60
C VAL A 519 -12.31 15.12 0.94
N LYS A 520 -12.57 14.03 0.20
CA LYS A 520 -13.72 13.14 0.45
C LYS A 520 -13.64 12.46 1.82
N LEU A 521 -12.47 11.97 2.21
CA LEU A 521 -12.25 11.38 3.54
C LEU A 521 -12.52 12.39 4.67
N ALA A 522 -12.06 13.64 4.51
CA ALA A 522 -12.28 14.69 5.49
C ALA A 522 -13.78 15.10 5.56
N GLN A 523 -14.49 15.14 4.43
CA GLN A 523 -15.93 15.40 4.41
C GLN A 523 -16.73 14.31 5.15
N GLN A 524 -16.33 13.06 5.03
CA GLN A 524 -16.97 11.93 5.71
C GLN A 524 -16.73 11.92 7.22
N ASN A 525 -15.67 12.60 7.70
CA ASN A 525 -15.21 12.57 9.09
C ASN A 525 -15.05 13.99 9.66
N PRO A 526 -16.14 14.77 9.79
CA PRO A 526 -16.08 16.20 10.11
C PRO A 526 -15.49 16.50 11.50
N SER A 527 -15.56 15.55 12.44
CA SER A 527 -14.98 15.67 13.79
C SER A 527 -13.45 15.48 13.80
N GLN A 528 -12.89 14.81 12.80
CA GLN A 528 -11.48 14.50 12.71
C GLN A 528 -10.76 15.51 11.81
N LYS A 529 -9.53 15.88 12.18
CA LYS A 529 -8.70 16.79 11.37
C LYS A 529 -7.83 15.97 10.43
N TYR A 530 -7.69 16.45 9.19
CA TYR A 530 -6.89 15.85 8.14
C TYR A 530 -5.86 16.85 7.62
N VAL A 531 -4.64 16.40 7.34
CA VAL A 531 -3.56 17.27 6.89
C VAL A 531 -2.91 16.74 5.61
N VAL A 532 -2.89 17.55 4.55
CA VAL A 532 -2.07 17.30 3.35
C VAL A 532 -0.72 17.99 3.55
N VAL A 533 0.36 17.22 3.53
CA VAL A 533 1.73 17.75 3.56
C VAL A 533 2.29 17.69 2.15
N ILE A 534 2.57 18.85 1.56
CA ILE A 534 3.11 18.99 0.20
C ILE A 534 4.58 19.34 0.30
N GLU A 535 5.43 18.38 -0.02
CA GLU A 535 6.87 18.56 -0.05
C GLU A 535 7.29 19.24 -1.37
N GLU A 536 8.21 20.18 -1.26
CA GLU A 536 8.77 20.93 -2.40
C GLU A 536 7.71 21.57 -3.30
N ILE A 537 6.75 22.28 -2.69
CA ILE A 537 5.57 22.82 -3.38
C ILE A 537 5.92 23.70 -4.60
N ASN A 538 7.10 24.32 -4.64
CA ASN A 538 7.54 25.15 -5.76
C ASN A 538 8.29 24.38 -6.87
N ARG A 539 8.44 23.06 -6.77
CA ARG A 539 9.09 22.22 -7.78
C ARG A 539 8.16 21.75 -8.90
N GLY A 540 6.85 21.99 -8.74
CA GLY A 540 5.86 22.00 -9.81
C GLY A 540 5.19 23.38 -9.90
N ASN A 541 4.23 23.57 -10.81
CA ASN A 541 3.42 24.80 -10.89
C ASN A 541 2.16 24.66 -10.01
N PRO A 542 2.11 25.26 -8.81
CA PRO A 542 1.00 25.01 -7.89
C PRO A 542 -0.33 25.53 -8.42
N ALA A 543 -0.32 26.64 -9.16
CA ALA A 543 -1.54 27.20 -9.69
C ALA A 543 -2.20 26.26 -10.71
N GLN A 544 -1.39 25.60 -11.55
CA GLN A 544 -1.87 24.60 -12.50
C GLN A 544 -2.27 23.31 -11.79
N ILE A 545 -1.43 22.80 -10.88
CA ILE A 545 -1.67 21.54 -10.18
C ILE A 545 -2.94 21.59 -9.32
N PHE A 546 -3.18 22.70 -8.61
CA PHE A 546 -4.40 22.83 -7.80
C PHE A 546 -5.66 23.13 -8.61
N GLY A 547 -5.53 23.74 -9.79
CA GLY A 547 -6.67 24.14 -10.61
C GLY A 547 -7.76 24.87 -9.81
N GLU A 548 -8.98 24.35 -9.85
CA GLU A 548 -10.16 24.85 -9.15
C GLU A 548 -9.99 24.86 -7.62
N MET A 549 -9.22 23.89 -7.08
CA MET A 549 -8.99 23.79 -5.63
C MET A 549 -8.25 24.99 -5.08
N LEU A 550 -7.47 25.71 -5.91
CA LEU A 550 -6.73 26.90 -5.50
C LEU A 550 -7.65 27.98 -4.90
N THR A 551 -8.88 28.10 -5.40
CA THR A 551 -9.87 29.03 -4.88
C THR A 551 -10.44 28.54 -3.54
N LEU A 552 -10.73 27.24 -3.47
CA LEU A 552 -11.36 26.59 -2.30
C LEU A 552 -10.39 26.41 -1.12
N LEU A 553 -9.09 26.62 -1.34
CA LEU A 553 -8.10 26.61 -0.25
C LEU A 553 -8.35 27.74 0.75
N GLU A 554 -8.97 28.86 0.37
CA GLU A 554 -9.32 29.97 1.25
C GLU A 554 -10.24 29.49 2.39
N ALA A 555 -9.91 29.84 3.64
CA ALA A 555 -10.57 29.28 4.82
C ALA A 555 -12.09 29.58 4.87
N ASP A 556 -12.50 30.73 4.35
CA ASP A 556 -13.88 31.21 4.24
C ASP A 556 -14.66 30.57 3.09
N LYS A 557 -13.98 29.91 2.14
CA LYS A 557 -14.58 29.25 0.97
C LYS A 557 -14.76 27.75 1.12
N ARG A 558 -14.54 27.24 2.32
CA ARG A 558 -14.61 25.80 2.66
C ARG A 558 -16.02 25.36 3.03
N THR A 559 -16.98 25.73 2.20
CA THR A 559 -18.40 25.49 2.42
C THR A 559 -19.06 24.93 1.17
N PRO A 560 -20.16 24.18 1.31
CA PRO A 560 -20.91 23.69 0.16
C PRO A 560 -21.43 24.80 -0.77
N SER A 561 -21.65 26.01 -0.26
CA SER A 561 -22.16 27.15 -1.05
C SER A 561 -21.13 27.73 -2.03
N GLU A 562 -19.84 27.51 -1.78
CA GLU A 562 -18.73 27.96 -2.62
C GLU A 562 -18.19 26.84 -3.52
N ALA A 563 -18.87 25.68 -3.53
CA ALA A 563 -18.44 24.50 -4.27
C ALA A 563 -18.32 24.80 -5.78
N LEU A 564 -17.26 24.26 -6.39
CA LEU A 564 -16.94 24.46 -7.80
C LEU A 564 -17.15 23.16 -8.59
N GLU A 565 -17.65 23.29 -9.81
CA GLU A 565 -17.66 22.19 -10.77
C GLU A 565 -16.24 21.95 -11.29
N LEU A 566 -15.81 20.69 -11.29
CA LEU A 566 -14.50 20.32 -11.84
C LEU A 566 -14.56 20.25 -13.37
N SER A 567 -13.45 20.62 -14.02
CA SER A 567 -13.29 20.51 -15.47
C SER A 567 -13.47 19.06 -15.96
N TYR A 568 -13.02 18.10 -15.16
CA TYR A 568 -13.25 16.68 -15.39
C TYR A 568 -14.42 16.17 -14.54
N ARG A 569 -15.58 15.94 -15.16
CA ARG A 569 -16.79 15.47 -14.49
C ARG A 569 -17.46 14.29 -15.21
N LYS A 570 -18.07 13.40 -14.45
CA LYS A 570 -19.06 12.43 -14.93
C LYS A 570 -20.46 13.04 -14.88
N GLU A 571 -21.38 12.50 -15.68
CA GLU A 571 -22.78 12.93 -15.65
C GLU A 571 -23.39 12.62 -14.27
N GLY A 572 -23.91 13.64 -13.59
CA GLY A 572 -24.41 13.53 -12.21
C GLY A 572 -23.38 13.83 -11.11
N ASP A 573 -22.14 14.20 -11.43
CA ASP A 573 -21.17 14.66 -10.42
C ASP A 573 -21.65 15.94 -9.73
N GLU A 574 -21.61 15.94 -8.39
CA GLU A 574 -21.89 17.12 -7.58
C GLU A 574 -20.68 18.10 -7.57
N PRO A 575 -20.90 19.41 -7.43
CA PRO A 575 -19.84 20.38 -7.20
C PRO A 575 -18.98 20.05 -5.98
N VAL A 576 -17.67 20.27 -6.09
CA VAL A 576 -16.69 19.92 -5.06
C VAL A 576 -16.33 21.15 -4.21
N TYR A 577 -16.24 20.96 -2.89
CA TYR A 577 -15.70 21.94 -1.95
C TYR A 577 -14.69 21.29 -0.99
N ILE A 578 -13.74 22.06 -0.50
CA ILE A 578 -12.78 21.60 0.52
C ILE A 578 -13.43 21.72 1.91
N PRO A 579 -13.44 20.69 2.77
CA PRO A 579 -14.06 20.79 4.08
C PRO A 579 -13.18 21.55 5.08
N GLY A 580 -13.82 22.18 6.09
CA GLY A 580 -13.15 23.03 7.07
C GLY A 580 -12.18 22.30 8.02
N ASN A 581 -12.24 20.97 8.08
CA ASN A 581 -11.37 20.10 8.87
C ASN A 581 -10.16 19.56 8.08
N LEU A 582 -10.02 19.89 6.80
CA LEU A 582 -8.80 19.66 6.02
C LEU A 582 -7.79 20.79 6.27
N TYR A 583 -6.50 20.51 6.25
CA TYR A 583 -5.43 21.50 6.39
C TYR A 583 -4.32 21.19 5.39
N VAL A 584 -3.59 22.21 4.94
CA VAL A 584 -2.49 22.04 3.97
C VAL A 584 -1.21 22.66 4.52
N ILE A 585 -0.14 21.87 4.54
CA ILE A 585 1.21 22.32 4.92
C ILE A 585 2.12 22.11 3.73
N GLY A 586 2.57 23.20 3.10
CA GLY A 586 3.59 23.14 2.05
C GLY A 586 4.99 23.32 2.63
N THR A 587 5.99 22.65 2.08
CA THR A 587 7.41 22.97 2.29
C THR A 587 8.01 23.57 1.03
N MET A 588 8.85 24.59 1.19
CA MET A 588 9.42 25.33 0.07
C MET A 588 10.91 25.59 0.29
N ASN A 589 11.76 25.14 -0.63
CA ASN A 589 13.17 25.52 -0.68
C ASN A 589 13.28 26.86 -1.41
N VAL A 590 13.88 27.86 -0.76
CA VAL A 590 13.98 29.23 -1.30
C VAL A 590 15.32 29.48 -2.01
N ALA A 591 16.32 28.62 -1.77
CA ALA A 591 17.65 28.70 -2.37
C ALA A 591 17.70 28.25 -3.83
N ASP A 592 16.80 27.36 -4.24
CA ASP A 592 16.85 26.74 -5.56
C ASP A 592 16.20 27.66 -6.62
N ARG A 593 17.04 28.05 -7.57
CA ARG A 593 16.74 29.02 -8.64
C ARG A 593 15.96 28.39 -9.81
N SER A 594 15.83 27.06 -9.84
CA SER A 594 15.11 26.31 -10.89
C SER A 594 13.60 26.16 -10.62
N LEU A 595 13.13 26.67 -9.48
CA LEU A 595 11.77 26.46 -8.99
C LEU A 595 10.76 27.42 -9.63
N ALA A 596 9.53 26.94 -9.81
CA ALA A 596 8.45 27.73 -10.37
C ALA A 596 8.15 28.94 -9.47
N LEU A 597 7.98 30.11 -10.09
CA LEU A 597 7.61 31.32 -9.37
C LEU A 597 6.25 31.12 -8.68
N VAL A 598 6.24 31.27 -7.36
CA VAL A 598 5.00 31.21 -6.59
C VAL A 598 4.16 32.46 -6.89
N ASP A 599 3.09 32.27 -7.65
CA ASP A 599 2.17 33.34 -8.05
C ASP A 599 1.49 33.99 -6.83
N LEU A 600 1.15 35.28 -6.97
CA LEU A 600 0.40 36.09 -6.01
C LEU A 600 -0.93 35.43 -5.62
N ALA A 601 -1.53 34.67 -6.53
CA ALA A 601 -2.71 33.87 -6.24
C ALA A 601 -2.42 32.90 -5.09
N LEU A 602 -1.44 32.00 -5.23
CA LEU A 602 -1.06 31.06 -4.17
C LEU A 602 -0.68 31.80 -2.89
N ARG A 603 0.09 32.89 -2.99
CA ARG A 603 0.55 33.67 -1.83
C ARG A 603 -0.58 34.13 -0.92
N ARG A 604 -1.75 34.48 -1.47
CA ARG A 604 -2.91 34.94 -0.69
C ARG A 604 -3.55 33.84 0.17
N ARG A 605 -3.48 32.58 -0.29
CA ARG A 605 -4.16 31.41 0.31
C ARG A 605 -3.37 30.74 1.42
N PHE A 606 -2.05 30.93 1.42
CA PHE A 606 -1.15 30.36 2.43
C PHE A 606 -0.63 31.43 3.37
N ALA A 607 -0.38 31.07 4.63
CA ALA A 607 0.48 31.87 5.51
C ALA A 607 1.92 31.37 5.39
N PHE A 608 2.84 32.27 5.03
CA PHE A 608 4.25 31.94 4.85
C PHE A 608 4.98 32.09 6.18
N ILE A 609 5.71 31.04 6.55
CA ILE A 609 6.50 30.95 7.75
C ILE A 609 7.96 30.75 7.34
N ASN A 610 8.81 31.70 7.71
CA ASN A 610 10.23 31.66 7.42
C ASN A 610 10.95 30.89 8.53
N LEU A 611 11.64 29.83 8.14
CA LEU A 611 12.51 29.04 9.01
C LEU A 611 13.96 29.41 8.72
N CYS A 612 14.66 29.80 9.77
CA CYS A 612 16.09 30.11 9.72
C CYS A 612 16.88 29.02 10.45
N PRO A 613 18.17 28.85 10.14
CA PRO A 613 19.05 28.01 10.94
C PRO A 613 19.01 28.48 12.41
N THR A 614 18.63 27.58 13.31
CA THR A 614 18.52 27.85 14.74
C THR A 614 19.55 27.01 15.48
N LEU A 615 20.74 27.58 15.66
CA LEU A 615 21.74 27.08 16.59
C LEU A 615 21.65 27.85 17.90
N GLY A 616 22.23 27.30 18.97
CA GLY A 616 22.23 27.92 20.28
C GLY A 616 21.94 26.94 21.41
N LYS A 617 21.62 27.47 22.58
CA LYS A 617 21.40 26.69 23.80
C LYS A 617 20.47 25.48 23.61
N PRO A 618 19.26 25.59 22.99
CA PRO A 618 18.38 24.44 22.79
C PRO A 618 19.02 23.33 21.92
N TRP A 619 19.72 23.71 20.85
CA TRP A 619 20.44 22.76 20.00
C TRP A 619 21.58 22.08 20.77
N ARG A 620 22.41 22.85 21.50
CA ARG A 620 23.51 22.30 22.29
C ARG A 620 23.04 21.31 23.35
N GLU A 621 22.02 21.69 24.12
CA GLU A 621 21.45 20.83 25.18
C GLU A 621 20.88 19.54 24.62
N TRP A 622 20.21 19.61 23.46
CA TRP A 622 19.65 18.43 22.80
C TRP A 622 20.75 17.51 22.27
N VAL A 623 21.73 18.05 21.52
CA VAL A 623 22.83 17.25 20.95
C VAL A 623 23.71 16.65 22.05
N HIS A 624 24.02 17.40 23.11
CA HIS A 624 24.74 16.87 24.27
C HIS A 624 23.96 15.71 24.91
N THR A 625 22.66 15.88 25.14
CA THR A 625 21.81 14.84 25.75
C THR A 625 21.69 13.59 24.88
N LYS A 626 21.55 13.73 23.56
CA LYS A 626 21.25 12.62 22.64
C LYS A 626 22.47 11.96 22.00
N ALA A 627 23.53 12.73 21.73
CA ALA A 627 24.74 12.26 21.05
C ALA A 627 26.00 12.30 21.94
N LYS A 628 25.87 12.74 23.21
CA LYS A 628 26.97 12.79 24.20
C LYS A 628 28.19 13.61 23.75
N ILE A 629 27.96 14.62 22.90
CA ILE A 629 29.00 15.55 22.47
C ILE A 629 29.20 16.62 23.54
N GLU A 630 30.46 16.86 23.94
CA GLU A 630 30.84 17.88 24.91
C GLU A 630 30.45 19.30 24.48
N TYR A 631 29.96 20.12 25.44
CA TYR A 631 29.55 21.51 25.18
C TYR A 631 30.66 22.35 24.52
N SER A 632 31.92 22.12 24.88
CA SER A 632 33.06 22.84 24.31
C SER A 632 33.24 22.59 22.81
N ALA A 633 32.93 21.39 22.31
CA ALA A 633 32.93 21.08 20.89
C ALA A 633 31.70 21.70 20.20
N LEU A 634 30.52 21.62 20.83
CA LEU A 634 29.30 22.22 20.30
C LEU A 634 29.38 23.74 20.17
N ASP A 635 30.00 24.43 21.15
CA ASP A 635 30.24 25.87 21.11
C ASP A 635 31.12 26.27 19.92
N LYS A 636 32.16 25.47 19.63
CA LYS A 636 33.04 25.69 18.46
C LYS A 636 32.28 25.51 17.14
N ILE A 637 31.49 24.42 17.03
CA ILE A 637 30.70 24.11 15.83
C ILE A 637 29.66 25.22 15.59
N GLU A 638 28.94 25.63 16.63
CA GLU A 638 27.97 26.74 16.58
C GLU A 638 28.63 28.03 16.10
N ALA A 639 29.76 28.43 16.70
CA ALA A 639 30.46 29.66 16.33
C ALA A 639 30.93 29.65 14.87
N LYS A 640 31.43 28.50 14.40
CA LYS A 640 31.89 28.32 13.01
C LYS A 640 30.74 28.39 12.01
N LEU A 641 29.64 27.69 12.28
CA LEU A 641 28.50 27.67 11.38
C LEU A 641 27.74 29.00 11.36
N ASN A 642 27.64 29.69 12.50
CA ASN A 642 27.07 31.05 12.56
C ASN A 642 27.92 32.03 11.75
N LYS A 643 29.25 31.98 11.88
CA LYS A 643 30.14 32.83 11.08
C LYS A 643 30.00 32.58 9.57
N LEU A 644 29.94 31.31 9.16
CA LEU A 644 29.67 30.95 7.75
C LEU A 644 28.33 31.53 7.28
N ASN A 645 27.29 31.41 8.10
CA ASN A 645 25.95 31.91 7.79
C ASN A 645 25.89 33.45 7.73
N ASP A 646 26.71 34.16 8.49
CA ASP A 646 26.86 35.62 8.41
C ASP A 646 27.52 36.03 7.09
N GLU A 647 28.57 35.32 6.67
CA GLU A 647 29.25 35.54 5.37
C GLU A 647 28.31 35.27 4.18
N ILE A 648 27.55 34.16 4.22
CA ILE A 648 26.56 33.84 3.19
C ILE A 648 25.45 34.89 3.14
N ALA A 649 24.96 35.34 4.29
CA ALA A 649 23.89 36.34 4.37
C ALA A 649 24.35 37.73 3.87
N ALA A 650 25.62 38.07 4.06
CA ALA A 650 26.21 39.33 3.61
C ALA A 650 26.59 39.32 2.11
N ASP A 651 26.74 38.15 1.47
CA ASP A 651 27.05 38.07 0.04
C ASP A 651 25.87 38.56 -0.81
N SER A 652 26.13 39.58 -1.63
CA SER A 652 25.16 40.19 -2.55
C SER A 652 24.50 39.24 -3.56
N ARG A 653 25.10 38.08 -3.83
CA ARG A 653 24.62 37.07 -4.80
C ARG A 653 23.77 35.98 -4.14
N LEU A 654 23.88 35.81 -2.82
CA LEU A 654 23.24 34.73 -2.06
C LEU A 654 22.14 35.32 -1.16
N GLY A 655 22.51 35.87 0.00
CA GLY A 655 21.59 36.35 1.02
C GLY A 655 21.08 35.26 1.97
N VAL A 656 20.17 35.65 2.87
CA VAL A 656 19.71 34.80 4.00
C VAL A 656 19.07 33.48 3.58
N GLN A 657 18.51 33.38 2.37
CA GLN A 657 17.87 32.16 1.89
C GLN A 657 18.84 31.01 1.55
N PHE A 658 20.15 31.28 1.49
CA PHE A 658 21.21 30.31 1.21
C PHE A 658 21.96 29.86 2.46
N GLN A 659 21.58 30.31 3.66
CA GLN A 659 22.28 29.90 4.88
C GLN A 659 22.26 28.37 5.07
N VAL A 660 23.33 27.82 5.64
CA VAL A 660 23.44 26.39 5.93
C VAL A 660 22.63 26.06 7.18
N GLY A 661 21.69 25.12 7.04
CA GLY A 661 20.82 24.67 8.11
C GLY A 661 21.54 23.89 9.21
N HIS A 662 20.92 23.84 10.39
CA HIS A 662 21.46 23.12 11.54
C HIS A 662 21.41 21.59 11.37
N SER A 663 20.63 21.04 10.42
CA SER A 663 20.54 19.60 10.23
C SER A 663 21.88 18.96 9.88
N TYR A 664 22.73 19.64 9.10
CA TYR A 664 24.08 19.16 8.74
C TYR A 664 24.93 18.88 9.98
N VAL A 665 24.78 19.70 11.03
CA VAL A 665 25.50 19.57 12.29
C VAL A 665 24.64 19.00 13.41
N THR A 666 23.52 18.35 13.10
CA THR A 666 22.66 17.67 14.08
C THR A 666 22.75 16.17 13.84
N PRO A 667 23.46 15.41 14.68
CA PRO A 667 23.61 13.97 14.52
C PRO A 667 22.27 13.23 14.51
N ALA A 668 22.22 12.09 13.82
CA ALA A 668 21.08 11.18 13.90
C ALA A 668 20.89 10.68 15.34
N ILE A 669 19.65 10.32 15.70
CA ILE A 669 19.35 9.76 17.02
C ILE A 669 20.14 8.46 17.21
N ASN A 670 20.83 8.33 18.35
CA ASN A 670 21.71 7.20 18.72
C ASN A 670 23.06 7.12 17.98
N SER A 671 23.52 8.21 17.35
CA SER A 671 24.89 8.26 16.82
C SER A 671 25.92 8.21 17.96
N ASP A 672 26.83 7.23 17.96
CA ASP A 672 27.98 7.18 18.89
C ASP A 672 29.16 7.97 18.31
N ILE A 673 29.19 9.28 18.57
CA ILE A 673 30.27 10.16 18.09
C ILE A 673 31.35 10.24 19.15
N LYS A 674 32.42 9.46 18.96
CA LYS A 674 33.59 9.43 19.87
C LYS A 674 34.51 10.64 19.72
N ASP A 675 34.61 11.17 18.51
CA ASP A 675 35.40 12.37 18.20
C ASP A 675 34.53 13.35 17.40
N ALA A 676 34.03 14.36 18.11
CA ALA A 676 33.13 15.36 17.55
C ALA A 676 33.80 16.27 16.52
N MET A 677 35.10 16.53 16.65
CA MET A 677 35.83 17.42 15.74
C MET A 677 36.19 16.69 14.45
N ASN A 678 36.56 15.41 14.54
CA ASN A 678 36.73 14.56 13.37
C ASN A 678 35.39 14.34 12.64
N TRP A 679 34.30 14.10 13.37
CA TRP A 679 32.96 14.02 12.77
C TRP A 679 32.58 15.33 12.06
N PHE A 680 32.77 16.48 12.70
CA PHE A 680 32.49 17.77 12.08
C PHE A 680 33.39 18.03 10.85
N THR A 681 34.65 17.59 10.87
CA THR A 681 35.55 17.65 9.71
C THR A 681 34.96 16.88 8.54
N GLN A 682 34.47 15.65 8.78
CA GLN A 682 33.83 14.83 7.76
C GLN A 682 32.59 15.54 7.18
N VAL A 683 31.69 16.03 8.03
CA VAL A 683 30.50 16.80 7.60
C VAL A 683 30.89 18.00 6.74
N VAL A 684 31.92 18.75 7.13
CA VAL A 684 32.41 19.89 6.36
C VAL A 684 32.92 19.44 4.98
N GLU A 685 33.67 18.35 4.91
CA GLU A 685 34.28 17.89 3.67
C GLU A 685 33.29 17.23 2.70
N THR A 686 32.33 16.46 3.21
CA THR A 686 31.44 15.63 2.39
C THR A 686 30.09 16.26 2.10
N GLU A 687 29.65 17.23 2.90
CA GLU A 687 28.31 17.80 2.77
C GLU A 687 28.33 19.33 2.63
N ILE A 688 28.99 20.04 3.54
CA ILE A 688 28.96 21.51 3.52
C ILE A 688 29.83 22.05 2.37
N PHE A 689 31.04 21.55 2.18
CA PHE A 689 31.94 22.07 1.15
C PHE A 689 31.39 21.93 -0.28
N PRO A 690 30.85 20.77 -0.71
CA PRO A 690 30.20 20.65 -2.01
C PRO A 690 29.06 21.68 -2.21
N LEU A 691 28.29 21.96 -1.15
CA LEU A 691 27.25 23.00 -1.19
C LEU A 691 27.86 24.41 -1.39
N LEU A 692 28.98 24.70 -0.72
CA LEU A 692 29.68 25.98 -0.89
C LEU A 692 30.28 26.12 -2.30
N GLU A 693 30.72 25.02 -2.92
CA GLU A 693 31.17 24.99 -4.32
C GLU A 693 30.03 25.36 -5.28
N GLU A 694 28.80 24.94 -5.00
CA GLU A 694 27.64 25.37 -5.78
C GLU A 694 27.28 26.85 -5.54
N TYR A 695 27.32 27.31 -4.28
CA TYR A 695 26.99 28.70 -3.93
C TYR A 695 27.96 29.70 -4.53
N TRP A 696 29.25 29.37 -4.51
CA TRP A 696 30.32 30.17 -5.09
C TRP A 696 30.94 29.46 -6.30
N TYR A 697 30.10 28.93 -7.19
CA TYR A 697 30.55 28.30 -8.43
C TYR A 697 31.47 29.22 -9.26
N ASP A 698 31.13 30.52 -9.32
CA ASP A 698 31.93 31.54 -10.01
C ASP A 698 33.11 32.09 -9.17
N ASP A 699 33.25 31.66 -7.91
CA ASP A 699 34.32 32.08 -6.99
C ASP A 699 34.84 30.89 -6.14
N PRO A 700 35.56 29.92 -6.77
CA PRO A 700 36.07 28.75 -6.06
C PRO A 700 37.05 29.09 -4.92
N ALA A 701 37.72 30.25 -5.01
CA ALA A 701 38.64 30.71 -3.97
C ALA A 701 37.89 31.08 -2.69
N LYS A 702 36.71 31.71 -2.79
CA LYS A 702 35.84 31.98 -1.63
C LYS A 702 35.35 30.68 -1.01
N ALA A 703 34.88 29.71 -1.81
CA ALA A 703 34.46 28.39 -1.30
C ALA A 703 35.57 27.67 -0.53
N LEU A 704 36.79 27.63 -1.08
CA LEU A 704 37.97 27.04 -0.42
C LEU A 704 38.35 27.80 0.86
N SER A 705 38.27 29.14 0.84
CA SER A 705 38.55 29.97 2.01
C SER A 705 37.56 29.70 3.15
N GLU A 706 36.28 29.58 2.86
CA GLU A 706 35.26 29.27 3.87
C GLU A 706 35.39 27.83 4.40
N LYS A 707 35.70 26.85 3.54
CA LYS A 707 36.08 25.50 3.99
C LYS A 707 37.25 25.55 4.97
N ALA A 708 38.32 26.25 4.61
CA ALA A 708 39.50 26.39 5.46
C ALA A 708 39.15 27.07 6.80
N ALA A 709 38.26 28.07 6.80
CA ALA A 709 37.79 28.72 8.01
C ALA A 709 36.97 27.78 8.94
N LEU A 710 36.15 26.90 8.36
CA LEU A 710 35.42 25.87 9.09
C LEU A 710 36.39 24.85 9.71
N LEU A 711 37.46 24.47 9.02
CA LEU A 711 38.43 23.46 9.48
C LEU A 711 39.56 23.99 10.35
N LYS A 712 39.73 25.32 10.45
CA LYS A 712 40.83 25.93 11.19
C LYS A 712 40.71 25.69 12.71
N ASP A 713 41.79 25.28 13.36
CA ASP A 713 41.90 25.10 14.83
C ASP A 713 40.88 24.09 15.41
N LEU A 714 40.49 23.07 14.63
CA LEU A 714 39.64 21.96 15.08
C LEU A 714 40.39 20.98 15.99
#